data_AF-A0A7Y0MTS3-F1
#
_entry.id   AF-A0A7Y0MTS3-F1
#
_cell.length_a   1.000
_cell.length_b   1.000
_cell.length_c   1.000
_cell.angle_alpha   90.00
_cell.angle_beta   90.00
_cell.angle_gamma   90.00
#
_symmetry.space_group_name_H-M   'P 1'
#
loop_
_entity.id
_entity.type
_entity.pdbx_description
1 polymer ?
#
loop_
_entity_poly.entity_id
_entity_poly.type
_entity_poly.pdbx_seq_one_letter_code
_entity_poly.pdbx_strand_id
1 'polypeptide(L)'
;MSSLRRKWISDPAFKVFKKVLPPLSSTEKEAMEAGSVWWDAELFTGKPNFTTLHHYPTPTLTAEEQSFMDNELETLLEMLDDQKIVKEDRDLPPEVWEYLRKERFFSLIISKAYGGREFSALANSTIVSRIATRSISTAVSVMVPNSLGPGELLSHYGTQEQKDYWLPRLADGTDIPCFALTGPEAGSDAGGIPDQGVVCYGTHEGKEVLGVRVSWNKRYITLAPVATVLGLAFKLQDPEGLLGDKKEVGITCALIPADHEGVEIGERHDPLGSAFMNGPTRGEDVFIPMDWLIGGADYAGKGWRMLVECLSAGRGISLPALGTAIGHLTTRTTGAYAYVRKQFGMSIGKFEGVAEAMGRIGGLTYLLEATRTLTTTSLDMKEKPGIVTAIAKYHMTEIARTILNDSFDIHAGRAIQDGPMNYLAKHYLGIPVAITVEGANILTRNLMIFGQGATRCHPYVLKEMEAAANPDSEQGAKEFDNLLFKHIKHALGNTFGAFGAALTGSRFVNAHMSGPTQQYYKDITRLSRALAVSADFAMLTLGGDLKRKEMISARLGDGLSYLYMASAALKKYEDEGRQQGDLDFVHYAVQHCLYNASKSLNEAYTNFPVKYVGGVLKGLLFPLGNHFNKPSDELCVNLAEAMMTPGAQRDRLTHLCYIGKSEDDSVGLMENAFLAMYDIKPLERKLMKAAKDGKVARKGLLHDRLQQAFEAGVLTEQEIDQIMAADKLRYKAIQVDHFSHDFSEVRTHSPKKSQLNPAA
;
A
#
# COMPACT_ATOMS: atom_id res chain seq x y z
N MET A 1 -17.67 52.63 4.62
CA MET A 1 -18.65 52.29 3.56
C MET A 1 -18.22 50.99 2.92
N SER A 2 -19.07 49.96 2.84
CA SER A 2 -18.69 48.72 2.15
C SER A 2 -18.55 49.03 0.65
N SER A 3 -17.54 48.43 0.00
CA SER A 3 -17.37 48.57 -1.44
C SER A 3 -18.61 48.02 -2.16
N LEU A 4 -18.99 48.61 -3.31
CA LEU A 4 -20.09 48.11 -4.13
C LEU A 4 -19.95 46.60 -4.42
N ARG A 5 -18.71 46.12 -4.55
CA ARG A 5 -18.35 44.70 -4.65
C ARG A 5 -18.86 43.88 -3.47
N ARG A 6 -18.58 44.30 -2.23
CA ARG A 6 -19.04 43.60 -1.02
C ARG A 6 -20.56 43.58 -0.95
N LYS A 7 -21.19 44.73 -1.15
CA LYS A 7 -22.64 44.88 -1.04
C LYS A 7 -23.41 43.95 -2.00
N TRP A 8 -22.95 43.80 -3.24
CA TRP A 8 -23.70 43.12 -4.30
C TRP A 8 -23.23 41.70 -4.61
N ILE A 9 -22.01 41.33 -4.23
CA ILE A 9 -21.42 40.02 -4.58
C ILE A 9 -21.03 39.27 -3.31
N SER A 10 -20.11 39.82 -2.53
CA SER A 10 -19.44 39.07 -1.45
C SER A 10 -20.34 38.88 -0.22
N ASP A 11 -21.07 39.89 0.22
CA ASP A 11 -21.94 39.80 1.40
C ASP A 11 -23.16 38.87 1.14
N PRO A 12 -23.81 38.86 -0.04
CA PRO A 12 -24.78 37.83 -0.40
C PRO A 12 -24.17 36.42 -0.45
N ALA A 13 -23.01 36.26 -1.10
CA ALA A 13 -22.32 34.97 -1.18
C ALA A 13 -21.93 34.44 0.20
N PHE A 14 -21.44 35.30 1.10
CA PHE A 14 -21.08 34.96 2.47
C PHE A 14 -22.29 34.46 3.29
N LYS A 15 -23.46 35.09 3.12
CA LYS A 15 -24.70 34.64 3.77
C LYS A 15 -25.16 33.28 3.26
N VAL A 16 -25.07 33.04 1.95
CA VAL A 16 -25.38 31.73 1.36
C VAL A 16 -24.38 30.68 1.85
N PHE A 17 -23.10 31.00 1.84
CA PHE A 17 -22.03 30.10 2.28
C PHE A 17 -22.21 29.69 3.75
N LYS A 18 -22.49 30.63 4.66
CA LYS A 18 -22.84 30.34 6.06
C LYS A 18 -24.07 29.43 6.22
N LYS A 19 -25.05 29.51 5.32
CA LYS A 19 -26.27 28.70 5.37
C LYS A 19 -26.07 27.29 4.81
N VAL A 20 -25.18 27.13 3.84
CA VAL A 20 -24.90 25.86 3.14
C VAL A 20 -23.81 25.06 3.84
N LEU A 21 -22.95 25.70 4.65
CA LEU A 21 -21.94 25.00 5.44
C LEU A 21 -22.62 24.13 6.51
N PRO A 22 -22.48 22.79 6.47
CA PRO A 22 -22.96 21.96 7.57
C PRO A 22 -22.14 22.24 8.83
N PRO A 23 -22.73 22.16 10.04
CA PRO A 23 -21.96 22.12 11.27
C PRO A 23 -21.09 20.86 11.25
N LEU A 24 -19.77 21.03 11.34
CA LEU A 24 -18.83 19.91 11.48
C LEU A 24 -19.03 19.28 12.87
N SER A 25 -19.12 17.95 12.96
CA SER A 25 -19.05 17.29 14.27
C SER A 25 -17.68 17.55 14.92
N SER A 26 -17.57 17.37 16.24
CA SER A 26 -16.27 17.47 16.92
C SER A 26 -15.24 16.48 16.34
N THR A 27 -15.66 15.25 16.06
CA THR A 27 -14.83 14.21 15.45
C THR A 27 -14.40 14.54 14.02
N GLU A 28 -15.25 15.18 13.23
CA GLU A 28 -14.93 15.65 11.87
C GLU A 28 -13.95 16.82 11.91
N LYS A 29 -14.16 17.76 12.82
CA LYS A 29 -13.26 18.91 13.01
C LYS A 29 -11.87 18.43 13.42
N GLU A 30 -11.78 17.54 14.41
CA GLU A 30 -10.49 16.96 14.83
C GLU A 30 -9.80 16.21 13.68
N ALA A 31 -10.54 15.47 12.86
CA ALA A 31 -9.97 14.78 11.70
C ALA A 31 -9.51 15.75 10.58
N MET A 32 -10.17 16.91 10.43
CA MET A 32 -9.76 17.95 9.48
C MET A 32 -8.54 18.74 9.95
N GLU A 33 -8.44 19.02 11.25
CA GLU A 33 -7.30 19.70 11.88
C GLU A 33 -6.08 18.76 12.01
N ALA A 34 -6.31 17.47 12.18
CA ALA A 34 -5.27 16.45 12.22
C ALA A 34 -4.71 16.20 10.81
N GLY A 35 -3.41 16.45 10.60
CA GLY A 35 -2.68 16.13 9.37
C GLY A 35 -2.20 17.33 8.56
N SER A 36 -1.36 17.10 7.55
CA SER A 36 -0.88 18.12 6.62
C SER A 36 -1.32 17.82 5.19
N VAL A 37 -1.21 18.82 4.31
CA VAL A 37 -1.30 18.64 2.86
C VAL A 37 0.11 18.70 2.28
N TRP A 38 0.35 17.99 1.18
CA TRP A 38 1.68 17.85 0.58
C TRP A 38 1.60 17.92 -0.95
N TRP A 39 2.17 16.95 -1.68
CA TRP A 39 2.17 16.94 -3.14
C TRP A 39 0.75 16.85 -3.76
N ASP A 40 -0.19 16.25 -3.05
CA ASP A 40 -1.60 16.27 -3.40
C ASP A 40 -2.16 17.69 -3.54
N ALA A 41 -1.82 18.62 -2.64
CA ALA A 41 -2.23 20.03 -2.77
C ALA A 41 -1.67 20.70 -4.02
N GLU A 42 -0.40 20.46 -4.38
CA GLU A 42 0.19 20.97 -5.63
C GLU A 42 -0.61 20.51 -6.86
N LEU A 43 -1.05 19.25 -6.87
CA LEU A 43 -1.88 18.69 -7.95
C LEU A 43 -3.29 19.31 -7.99
N PHE A 44 -3.84 19.77 -6.88
CA PHE A 44 -5.12 20.49 -6.84
C PHE A 44 -5.05 21.93 -7.35
N THR A 45 -3.87 22.54 -7.42
CA THR A 45 -3.73 23.93 -7.89
C THR A 45 -4.00 24.11 -9.39
N GLY A 46 -3.95 23.04 -10.19
CA GLY A 46 -3.95 23.12 -11.66
C GLY A 46 -2.61 23.55 -12.28
N LYS A 47 -1.59 23.84 -11.48
CA LYS A 47 -0.26 24.24 -11.97
C LYS A 47 0.83 23.68 -11.05
N PRO A 48 0.95 22.35 -10.95
CA PRO A 48 1.88 21.70 -10.03
C PRO A 48 3.31 22.16 -10.30
N ASN A 49 4.05 22.50 -9.25
CA ASN A 49 5.45 22.89 -9.36
C ASN A 49 6.36 21.65 -9.27
N PHE A 50 6.70 21.06 -10.42
CA PHE A 50 7.59 19.89 -10.45
C PHE A 50 9.00 20.16 -9.96
N THR A 51 9.44 21.42 -9.90
CA THR A 51 10.70 21.77 -9.23
C THR A 51 10.59 21.39 -7.76
N THR A 52 9.48 21.69 -7.08
CA THR A 52 9.25 21.26 -5.69
C THR A 52 9.30 19.75 -5.55
N LEU A 53 8.62 19.00 -6.42
CA LEU A 53 8.62 17.53 -6.40
C LEU A 53 10.03 16.94 -6.43
N HIS A 54 10.89 17.47 -7.30
CA HIS A 54 12.26 16.99 -7.46
C HIS A 54 13.24 17.54 -6.43
N HIS A 55 12.86 18.56 -5.65
CA HIS A 55 13.63 19.01 -4.49
C HIS A 55 13.31 18.22 -3.22
N TYR A 56 12.24 17.42 -3.19
CA TYR A 56 12.01 16.51 -2.07
C TYR A 56 13.18 15.53 -1.93
N PRO A 57 13.64 15.25 -0.69
CA PRO A 57 14.79 14.39 -0.45
C PRO A 57 14.67 13.06 -1.19
N THR A 58 15.78 12.61 -1.77
CA THR A 58 15.86 11.28 -2.36
C THR A 58 15.73 10.25 -1.23
N PRO A 59 14.81 9.27 -1.35
CA PRO A 59 14.62 8.24 -0.36
C PRO A 59 15.88 7.38 -0.27
N THR A 60 16.55 7.40 0.89
CA THR A 60 17.80 6.66 1.13
C THR A 60 17.77 6.06 2.53
N LEU A 61 18.33 4.86 2.67
CA LEU A 61 18.56 4.24 3.97
C LEU A 61 19.84 4.79 4.57
N THR A 62 19.84 5.00 5.89
CA THR A 62 21.06 5.26 6.65
C THR A 62 21.97 4.03 6.66
N ALA A 63 23.24 4.21 7.01
CA ALA A 63 24.19 3.09 7.07
C ALA A 63 23.76 2.00 8.07
N GLU A 64 23.12 2.38 9.17
CA GLU A 64 22.61 1.43 10.17
C GLU A 64 21.39 0.67 9.66
N GLU A 65 20.44 1.37 9.04
CA GLU A 65 19.28 0.71 8.43
C GLU A 65 19.71 -0.24 7.32
N GLN A 66 20.66 0.16 6.46
CA GLN A 66 21.21 -0.71 5.43
C GLN A 66 21.92 -1.92 6.06
N SER A 67 22.72 -1.73 7.12
CA SER A 67 23.32 -2.84 7.85
C SER A 67 22.27 -3.81 8.41
N PHE A 68 21.16 -3.30 8.92
CA PHE A 68 20.07 -4.16 9.41
C PHE A 68 19.43 -4.98 8.29
N MET A 69 19.25 -4.39 7.11
CA MET A 69 18.75 -5.09 5.93
C MET A 69 19.69 -6.22 5.49
N ASP A 70 21.00 -5.95 5.52
CA ASP A 70 22.04 -6.84 4.99
C ASP A 70 22.40 -7.98 5.96
N ASN A 71 22.01 -7.87 7.25
CA ASN A 71 22.35 -8.84 8.28
C ASN A 71 21.10 -9.41 8.98
N GLU A 72 20.50 -8.66 9.91
CA GLU A 72 19.42 -9.16 10.76
C GLU A 72 18.19 -9.60 9.95
N LEU A 73 17.85 -8.85 8.90
CA LEU A 73 16.75 -9.17 8.01
C LEU A 73 17.06 -10.37 7.11
N GLU A 74 18.26 -10.50 6.54
CA GLU A 74 18.64 -11.70 5.77
C GLU A 74 18.53 -12.96 6.62
N THR A 75 19.03 -12.89 7.85
CA THR A 75 18.96 -14.01 8.80
C THR A 75 17.50 -14.38 9.09
N LEU A 76 16.62 -13.39 9.31
CA LEU A 76 15.18 -13.67 9.45
C LEU A 76 14.65 -14.39 8.22
N LEU A 77 14.90 -13.86 7.01
CA LEU A 77 14.38 -14.43 5.76
C LEU A 77 14.84 -15.88 5.54
N GLU A 78 16.07 -16.22 5.95
CA GLU A 78 16.61 -17.59 5.93
C GLU A 78 15.90 -18.52 6.93
N MET A 79 15.42 -18.01 8.07
CA MET A 79 14.67 -18.78 9.06
C MET A 79 13.22 -19.09 8.65
N LEU A 80 12.64 -18.34 7.72
CA LEU A 80 11.22 -18.44 7.38
C LEU A 80 10.95 -19.61 6.42
N ASP A 81 10.08 -20.51 6.85
CA ASP A 81 9.40 -21.49 5.99
C ASP A 81 7.89 -21.22 6.03
N ASP A 82 7.38 -20.52 5.01
CA ASP A 82 5.98 -20.10 4.98
C ASP A 82 5.01 -21.29 4.82
N GLN A 83 5.45 -22.40 4.23
CA GLN A 83 4.64 -23.60 4.14
C GLN A 83 4.44 -24.20 5.54
N LYS A 84 5.53 -24.37 6.29
CA LYS A 84 5.48 -24.87 7.67
C LYS A 84 4.67 -23.94 8.57
N ILE A 85 4.95 -22.63 8.52
CA ILE A 85 4.23 -21.59 9.28
C ILE A 85 2.70 -21.68 9.04
N VAL A 86 2.27 -21.78 7.78
CA VAL A 86 0.85 -21.68 7.42
C VAL A 86 0.10 -23.01 7.54
N LYS A 87 0.72 -24.13 7.17
CA LYS A 87 0.02 -25.43 7.05
C LYS A 87 0.26 -26.36 8.22
N GLU A 88 1.42 -26.31 8.85
CA GLU A 88 1.81 -27.24 9.90
C GLU A 88 1.64 -26.59 11.27
N ASP A 89 2.39 -25.51 11.53
CA ASP A 89 2.44 -24.88 12.84
C ASP A 89 1.20 -24.01 13.10
N ARG A 90 0.64 -23.40 12.04
CA ARG A 90 -0.37 -22.34 12.11
C ARG A 90 0.03 -21.21 13.07
N ASP A 91 1.33 -20.96 13.17
CA ASP A 91 1.99 -19.96 14.01
C ASP A 91 3.40 -19.73 13.45
N LEU A 92 4.10 -18.69 13.91
CA LEU A 92 5.54 -18.58 13.73
C LEU A 92 6.25 -19.58 14.67
N PRO A 93 7.32 -20.26 14.22
CA PRO A 93 8.12 -21.11 15.08
C PRO A 93 8.66 -20.33 16.31
N PRO A 94 8.82 -20.98 17.48
CA PRO A 94 9.33 -20.32 18.69
C PRO A 94 10.66 -19.60 18.49
N GLU A 95 11.57 -20.17 17.71
CA GLU A 95 12.86 -19.57 17.35
C GLU A 95 12.71 -18.29 16.51
N VAL A 96 11.69 -18.22 15.66
CA VAL A 96 11.37 -17.01 14.87
C VAL A 96 10.80 -15.94 15.80
N TRP A 97 9.86 -16.29 16.68
CA TRP A 97 9.34 -15.35 17.69
C TRP A 97 10.45 -14.77 18.56
N GLU A 98 11.36 -15.61 19.03
CA GLU A 98 12.48 -15.18 19.86
C GLU A 98 13.45 -14.27 19.10
N TYR A 99 13.76 -14.60 17.84
CA TYR A 99 14.60 -13.77 16.99
C TYR A 99 13.98 -12.39 16.73
N LEU A 100 12.67 -12.33 16.44
CA LEU A 100 11.96 -11.06 16.22
C LEU A 100 12.03 -10.14 17.44
N ARG A 101 11.89 -10.68 18.67
CA ARG A 101 12.04 -9.92 19.92
C ARG A 101 13.48 -9.45 20.11
N LYS A 102 14.42 -10.39 20.07
CA LYS A 102 15.84 -10.15 20.34
C LYS A 102 16.43 -9.09 19.40
N GLU A 103 16.12 -9.18 18.11
CA GLU A 103 16.66 -8.27 17.10
C GLU A 103 15.79 -7.03 16.85
N ARG A 104 14.75 -6.82 17.69
CA ARG A 104 13.91 -5.60 17.74
C ARG A 104 13.04 -5.37 16.51
N PHE A 105 12.54 -6.44 15.89
CA PHE A 105 11.61 -6.34 14.77
C PHE A 105 10.24 -5.74 15.17
N PHE A 106 9.82 -5.85 16.43
CA PHE A 106 8.56 -5.25 16.90
C PHE A 106 8.68 -3.76 17.28
N SER A 107 9.87 -3.18 17.19
CA SER A 107 10.19 -1.85 17.73
C SER A 107 11.10 -1.02 16.82
N LEU A 108 10.87 -1.16 15.52
CA LEU A 108 11.57 -0.42 14.46
C LEU A 108 11.41 1.10 14.64
N ILE A 109 10.22 1.55 15.05
CA ILE A 109 9.90 3.00 15.16
C ILE A 109 10.11 3.58 16.56
N ILE A 110 10.29 2.75 17.59
CA ILE A 110 10.52 3.22 18.97
C ILE A 110 11.90 3.87 19.03
N SER A 111 12.02 5.01 19.72
CA SER A 111 13.28 5.74 19.78
C SER A 111 14.37 4.94 20.51
N LYS A 112 15.63 5.18 20.14
CA LYS A 112 16.78 4.52 20.76
C LYS A 112 16.92 4.81 22.24
N ALA A 113 16.41 5.96 22.71
CA ALA A 113 16.38 6.33 24.12
C ALA A 113 15.60 5.31 24.98
N TYR A 114 14.62 4.62 24.37
CA TYR A 114 13.88 3.53 25.01
C TYR A 114 14.28 2.14 24.48
N GLY A 115 15.45 2.01 23.83
CA GLY A 115 15.97 0.73 23.34
C GLY A 115 15.37 0.22 22.02
N GLY A 116 14.57 1.03 21.32
CA GLY A 116 14.10 0.74 19.96
C GLY A 116 15.14 1.07 18.88
N ARG A 117 14.75 0.97 17.60
CA ARG A 117 15.67 1.21 16.46
C ARG A 117 15.63 2.63 15.89
N GLU A 118 14.53 3.36 16.07
CA GLU A 118 14.31 4.70 15.48
C GLU A 118 14.50 4.76 13.95
N PHE A 119 14.07 3.70 13.27
CA PHE A 119 14.16 3.60 11.81
C PHE A 119 13.12 4.48 11.10
N SER A 120 13.50 4.94 9.93
CA SER A 120 12.68 5.71 9.00
C SER A 120 11.45 4.93 8.52
N ALA A 121 10.44 5.66 8.03
CA ALA A 121 9.30 5.07 7.35
C ALA A 121 9.73 4.27 6.12
N LEU A 122 10.75 4.74 5.39
CA LEU A 122 11.35 4.00 4.28
C LEU A 122 11.94 2.66 4.74
N ALA A 123 12.73 2.64 5.82
CA ALA A 123 13.32 1.41 6.35
C ALA A 123 12.25 0.43 6.84
N ASN A 124 11.27 0.89 7.61
CA ASN A 124 10.14 0.06 8.05
C ASN A 124 9.39 -0.55 6.85
N SER A 125 9.00 0.28 5.88
CA SER A 125 8.34 -0.18 4.66
C SER A 125 9.17 -1.21 3.89
N THR A 126 10.48 -1.01 3.82
CA THR A 126 11.41 -1.89 3.10
C THR A 126 11.58 -3.23 3.82
N ILE A 127 11.75 -3.24 5.15
CA ILE A 127 11.81 -4.46 5.97
C ILE A 127 10.52 -5.27 5.76
N VAL A 128 9.35 -4.64 5.92
CA VAL A 128 8.06 -5.32 5.76
C VAL A 128 7.87 -5.85 4.35
N SER A 129 8.24 -5.08 3.31
CA SER A 129 8.16 -5.54 1.92
C SER A 129 9.02 -6.78 1.68
N ARG A 130 10.26 -6.80 2.17
CA ARG A 130 11.16 -7.95 2.00
C ARG A 130 10.64 -9.19 2.72
N ILE A 131 10.23 -9.06 4.00
CA ILE A 131 9.61 -10.16 4.75
C ILE A 131 8.38 -10.69 4.00
N ALA A 132 7.54 -9.80 3.49
CA ALA A 132 6.32 -10.18 2.78
C ALA A 132 6.57 -10.91 1.46
N THR A 133 7.74 -10.76 0.82
CA THR A 133 8.08 -11.61 -0.34
C THR A 133 8.30 -13.07 0.03
N ARG A 134 8.57 -13.34 1.31
CA ARG A 134 8.80 -14.68 1.86
C ARG A 134 7.63 -15.22 2.66
N SER A 135 7.09 -14.44 3.61
CA SER A 135 5.98 -14.83 4.49
C SER A 135 5.10 -13.63 4.85
N ILE A 136 3.83 -13.68 4.43
CA ILE A 136 2.85 -12.65 4.79
C ILE A 136 2.53 -12.70 6.29
N SER A 137 2.42 -13.89 6.88
CA SER A 137 2.09 -14.04 8.30
C SER A 137 3.15 -13.39 9.20
N THR A 138 4.42 -13.57 8.85
CA THR A 138 5.54 -12.92 9.55
C THR A 138 5.50 -11.41 9.34
N ALA A 139 5.30 -10.95 8.09
CA ALA A 139 5.23 -9.53 7.78
C ALA A 139 4.12 -8.82 8.57
N VAL A 140 2.92 -9.41 8.65
CA VAL A 140 1.79 -8.87 9.42
C VAL A 140 2.11 -8.80 10.92
N SER A 141 2.76 -9.83 11.46
CA SER A 141 3.16 -9.87 12.87
C SER A 141 4.19 -8.78 13.21
N VAL A 142 5.10 -8.47 12.28
CA VAL A 142 6.10 -7.39 12.42
C VAL A 142 5.50 -6.01 12.19
N MET A 143 4.62 -5.82 11.20
CA MET A 143 4.16 -4.48 10.82
C MET A 143 3.23 -3.85 11.85
N VAL A 144 2.37 -4.63 12.53
CA VAL A 144 1.32 -4.07 13.38
C VAL A 144 1.88 -3.30 14.59
N PRO A 145 2.85 -3.84 15.36
CA PRO A 145 3.50 -3.08 16.42
C PRO A 145 4.18 -1.79 15.93
N ASN A 146 4.64 -1.77 14.68
CA ASN A 146 5.37 -0.65 14.05
C ASN A 146 4.48 0.33 13.25
N SER A 147 3.16 0.28 13.42
CA SER A 147 2.23 1.15 12.65
C SER A 147 0.96 1.54 13.39
N LEU A 148 0.36 0.61 14.14
CA LEU A 148 -0.83 0.85 14.95
C LEU A 148 -0.59 0.37 16.39
N GLY A 149 0.66 0.40 16.81
CA GLY A 149 1.05 -0.09 18.12
C GLY A 149 0.82 0.95 19.22
N PRO A 150 0.50 0.51 20.45
CA PRO A 150 0.75 1.25 21.68
C PRO A 150 2.04 2.07 21.71
N GLY A 151 3.13 1.58 21.12
CA GLY A 151 4.42 2.28 21.08
C GLY A 151 4.35 3.64 20.36
N GLU A 152 3.62 3.75 19.25
CA GLU A 152 3.46 5.00 18.51
C GLU A 152 2.59 5.99 19.31
N LEU A 153 1.47 5.51 19.85
CA LEU A 153 0.56 6.32 20.69
C LEU A 153 1.28 6.84 21.94
N LEU A 154 2.03 5.99 22.62
CA LEU A 154 2.83 6.36 23.79
C LEU A 154 3.89 7.39 23.45
N SER A 155 4.60 7.23 22.32
CA SER A 155 5.64 8.16 21.90
C SER A 155 5.09 9.59 21.74
N HIS A 156 3.89 9.73 21.18
CA HIS A 156 3.26 11.03 20.93
C HIS A 156 2.45 11.59 22.10
N TYR A 157 1.73 10.74 22.84
CA TYR A 157 0.70 11.16 23.79
C TYR A 157 0.88 10.61 25.21
N GLY A 158 1.76 9.62 25.40
CA GLY A 158 2.01 9.05 26.72
C GLY A 158 2.66 10.06 27.68
N THR A 159 2.35 9.93 28.96
CA THR A 159 3.08 10.65 30.03
C THR A 159 4.52 10.15 30.08
N GLN A 160 5.41 10.86 30.80
CA GLN A 160 6.80 10.44 30.90
C GLN A 160 6.90 9.10 31.63
N GLU A 161 6.11 8.89 32.68
CA GLU A 161 6.05 7.64 33.45
C GLU A 161 5.58 6.47 32.57
N GLN A 162 4.56 6.70 31.73
CA GLN A 162 4.09 5.68 30.78
C GLN A 162 5.17 5.34 29.75
N LYS A 163 5.90 6.34 29.25
CA LYS A 163 6.98 6.14 28.28
C LYS A 163 8.13 5.34 28.90
N ASP A 164 8.58 5.73 30.08
CA ASP A 164 9.68 5.09 30.81
C ASP A 164 9.36 3.65 31.18
N TYR A 165 8.10 3.34 31.48
CA TYR A 165 7.66 1.98 31.80
C TYR A 165 7.45 1.13 30.53
N TRP A 166 6.60 1.57 29.60
CA TRP A 166 6.13 0.73 28.50
C TRP A 166 7.08 0.68 27.31
N LEU A 167 7.68 1.80 26.90
CA LEU A 167 8.47 1.82 25.66
C LEU A 167 9.68 0.87 25.70
N PRO A 168 10.46 0.76 26.79
CA PRO A 168 11.54 -0.23 26.89
C PRO A 168 11.08 -1.68 26.78
N ARG A 169 9.93 -2.00 27.40
CA ARG A 169 9.36 -3.36 27.43
C ARG A 169 8.73 -3.75 26.10
N LEU A 170 8.14 -2.78 25.40
CA LEU A 170 7.72 -2.93 24.00
C LEU A 170 8.94 -3.04 23.07
N ALA A 171 10.02 -2.34 23.38
CA ALA A 171 11.22 -2.35 22.56
C ALA A 171 11.89 -3.72 22.57
N ASP A 172 12.12 -4.31 23.74
CA ASP A 172 12.79 -5.60 23.86
C ASP A 172 11.89 -6.82 23.65
N GLY A 173 10.58 -6.59 23.45
CA GLY A 173 9.59 -7.64 23.21
C GLY A 173 9.16 -8.40 24.47
N THR A 174 9.54 -7.93 25.66
CA THR A 174 8.94 -8.38 26.94
C THR A 174 7.44 -8.22 26.89
N ASP A 175 6.99 -7.07 26.37
CA ASP A 175 5.58 -6.84 26.09
C ASP A 175 5.26 -6.92 24.60
N ILE A 176 4.31 -7.78 24.26
CA ILE A 176 3.75 -7.90 22.91
C ILE A 176 2.44 -7.14 22.88
N PRO A 177 2.35 -6.04 22.11
CA PRO A 177 1.13 -5.27 22.06
C PRO A 177 0.11 -5.81 21.06
N CYS A 178 -1.17 -5.63 21.38
CA CYS A 178 -2.24 -5.58 20.39
C CYS A 178 -3.07 -4.29 20.54
N PHE A 179 -3.90 -3.97 19.55
CA PHE A 179 -4.75 -2.78 19.60
C PHE A 179 -6.21 -3.08 19.23
N ALA A 180 -7.08 -2.97 20.22
CA ALA A 180 -8.49 -3.33 20.16
C ALA A 180 -9.40 -2.13 19.89
N LEU A 181 -9.60 -1.86 18.59
CA LEU A 181 -10.53 -0.84 18.11
C LEU A 181 -11.84 -1.47 17.60
N THR A 182 -11.73 -2.46 16.71
CA THR A 182 -12.87 -3.05 15.99
C THR A 182 -13.69 -3.99 16.86
N GLY A 183 -15.02 -3.85 16.81
CA GLY A 183 -15.99 -4.71 17.50
C GLY A 183 -17.02 -5.33 16.55
N PRO A 184 -18.00 -6.08 17.09
CA PRO A 184 -19.13 -6.61 16.33
C PRO A 184 -19.92 -5.51 15.61
N GLU A 185 -20.25 -4.43 16.31
CA GLU A 185 -21.14 -3.35 15.83
C GLU A 185 -20.40 -2.23 15.08
N ALA A 186 -19.07 -2.12 15.25
CA ALA A 186 -18.28 -1.00 14.72
C ALA A 186 -16.95 -1.46 14.11
N GLY A 187 -16.76 -1.13 12.82
CA GLY A 187 -15.52 -1.33 12.07
C GLY A 187 -15.15 -0.06 11.30
N SER A 188 -15.72 0.11 10.10
CA SER A 188 -15.55 1.32 9.28
C SER A 188 -15.97 2.61 10.00
N ASP A 189 -17.06 2.57 10.78
CA ASP A 189 -17.47 3.66 11.66
C ASP A 189 -16.80 3.52 13.04
N ALA A 190 -15.49 3.77 13.08
CA ALA A 190 -14.72 3.66 14.32
C ALA A 190 -15.10 4.72 15.37
N GLY A 191 -15.75 5.83 14.98
CA GLY A 191 -16.31 6.81 15.91
C GLY A 191 -17.58 6.29 16.62
N GLY A 192 -18.25 5.30 16.02
CA GLY A 192 -19.50 4.71 16.47
C GLY A 192 -19.37 3.60 17.51
N ILE A 193 -18.16 3.27 18.00
CA ILE A 193 -17.94 2.13 18.92
C ILE A 193 -18.92 2.10 20.12
N PRO A 194 -19.47 0.93 20.49
CA PRO A 194 -20.42 0.81 21.59
C PRO A 194 -19.74 0.62 22.95
N ASP A 195 -18.46 0.27 22.99
CA ASP A 195 -17.70 -0.03 24.21
C ASP A 195 -17.66 1.19 25.14
N GLN A 196 -17.95 1.01 26.43
CA GLN A 196 -18.13 2.11 27.38
C GLN A 196 -17.21 1.96 28.59
N GLY A 197 -16.75 3.11 29.08
CA GLY A 197 -16.09 3.23 30.37
C GLY A 197 -16.81 4.27 31.22
N VAL A 198 -17.04 3.96 32.50
CA VAL A 198 -17.63 4.89 33.47
C VAL A 198 -16.58 5.26 34.52
N VAL A 199 -16.31 6.55 34.67
CA VAL A 199 -15.42 7.07 35.71
C VAL A 199 -15.98 6.72 37.08
N CYS A 200 -15.17 6.12 37.94
CA CYS A 200 -15.56 5.75 39.29
C CYS A 200 -14.32 5.57 40.19
N TYR A 201 -14.55 5.47 41.50
CA TYR A 201 -13.54 5.00 42.44
C TYR A 201 -13.49 3.46 42.46
N GLY A 202 -12.30 2.91 42.60
CA GLY A 202 -12.06 1.48 42.75
C GLY A 202 -10.74 1.19 43.45
N THR A 203 -10.48 -0.07 43.75
CA THR A 203 -9.23 -0.49 44.41
C THR A 203 -8.19 -0.89 43.37
N HIS A 204 -7.00 -0.31 43.45
CA HIS A 204 -5.83 -0.71 42.68
C HIS A 204 -4.61 -0.75 43.62
N GLU A 205 -3.85 -1.84 43.59
CA GLU A 205 -2.70 -2.05 44.49
C GLU A 205 -3.01 -1.82 45.99
N GLY A 206 -4.22 -2.19 46.41
CA GLY A 206 -4.68 -2.03 47.81
C GLY A 206 -5.03 -0.59 48.21
N LYS A 207 -5.09 0.36 47.27
CA LYS A 207 -5.50 1.74 47.51
C LYS A 207 -6.78 2.06 46.73
N GLU A 208 -7.64 2.87 47.34
CA GLU A 208 -8.77 3.47 46.61
C GLU A 208 -8.24 4.58 45.71
N VAL A 209 -8.47 4.45 44.40
CA VAL A 209 -8.01 5.39 43.38
C VAL A 209 -9.14 5.71 42.41
N LEU A 210 -9.05 6.87 41.76
CA LEU A 210 -9.92 7.20 40.65
C LEU A 210 -9.52 6.36 39.42
N GLY A 211 -10.51 5.79 38.75
CA GLY A 211 -10.31 4.97 37.57
C GLY A 211 -11.56 4.91 36.71
N VAL A 212 -11.64 3.85 35.92
CA VAL A 212 -12.74 3.62 34.98
C VAL A 212 -13.14 2.15 35.05
N ARG A 213 -14.44 1.86 35.15
CA ARG A 213 -14.96 0.51 34.86
C ARG A 213 -15.32 0.44 33.39
N VAL A 214 -14.67 -0.45 32.66
CA VAL A 214 -14.78 -0.57 31.21
C VAL A 214 -15.33 -1.93 30.82
N SER A 215 -16.27 -1.92 29.88
CA SER A 215 -16.84 -3.12 29.27
C SER A 215 -16.66 -3.05 27.75
N TRP A 216 -16.14 -4.13 27.16
CA TRP A 216 -15.85 -4.18 25.72
C TRP A 216 -16.04 -5.57 25.14
N ASN A 217 -16.29 -5.60 23.82
CA ASN A 217 -16.27 -6.83 23.03
C ASN A 217 -15.66 -6.52 21.66
N LYS A 218 -14.43 -6.98 21.44
CA LYS A 218 -13.63 -6.65 20.27
C LYS A 218 -13.29 -7.91 19.48
N ARG A 219 -13.12 -7.75 18.17
CA ARG A 219 -12.82 -8.84 17.24
C ARG A 219 -11.82 -8.42 16.19
N TYR A 220 -11.20 -9.42 15.57
CA TYR A 220 -10.18 -9.25 14.53
C TYR A 220 -8.92 -8.53 15.00
N ILE A 221 -8.55 -8.70 16.28
CA ILE A 221 -7.42 -8.01 16.87
C ILE A 221 -6.15 -8.82 16.59
N THR A 222 -5.30 -8.28 15.72
CA THR A 222 -4.00 -8.87 15.39
C THR A 222 -3.10 -8.88 16.63
N LEU A 223 -2.35 -9.96 16.80
CA LEU A 223 -1.53 -10.30 17.98
C LEU A 223 -2.28 -10.57 19.28
N ALA A 224 -3.59 -10.32 19.38
CA ALA A 224 -4.33 -10.54 20.63
C ALA A 224 -4.07 -11.91 21.30
N PRO A 225 -4.13 -13.06 20.60
CA PRO A 225 -3.92 -14.36 21.25
C PRO A 225 -2.60 -14.54 22.01
N VAL A 226 -1.59 -13.73 21.68
CA VAL A 226 -0.24 -13.78 22.26
C VAL A 226 0.18 -12.43 22.88
N ALA A 227 -0.75 -11.48 23.00
CA ALA A 227 -0.47 -10.16 23.54
C ALA A 227 -0.31 -10.21 25.06
N THR A 228 0.65 -9.45 25.58
CA THR A 228 0.82 -9.23 27.03
C THR A 228 0.29 -7.86 27.46
N VAL A 229 0.06 -6.95 26.50
CA VAL A 229 -0.55 -5.64 26.73
C VAL A 229 -1.57 -5.32 25.64
N LEU A 230 -2.74 -4.88 26.08
CA LEU A 230 -3.90 -4.52 25.27
C LEU A 230 -4.04 -3.01 25.20
N GLY A 231 -3.86 -2.43 24.01
CA GLY A 231 -4.38 -1.10 23.70
C GLY A 231 -5.89 -1.17 23.46
N LEU A 232 -6.69 -0.38 24.16
CA LEU A 232 -8.16 -0.40 24.06
C LEU A 232 -8.71 0.99 23.78
N ALA A 233 -9.61 1.10 22.79
CA ALA A 233 -10.41 2.30 22.55
C ALA A 233 -11.88 2.08 22.95
N PHE A 234 -12.42 3.01 23.76
CA PHE A 234 -13.79 2.99 24.29
C PHE A 234 -14.34 4.41 24.49
N LYS A 235 -15.67 4.56 24.66
CA LYS A 235 -16.32 5.83 24.98
C LYS A 235 -16.36 6.04 26.49
N LEU A 236 -15.75 7.11 26.96
CA LEU A 236 -15.70 7.46 28.38
C LEU A 236 -16.87 8.36 28.78
N GLN A 237 -17.49 8.02 29.90
CA GLN A 237 -18.57 8.76 30.56
C GLN A 237 -18.17 9.10 31.99
N ASP A 238 -18.56 10.30 32.44
CA ASP A 238 -18.35 10.81 33.79
C ASP A 238 -19.68 11.33 34.37
N PRO A 239 -20.62 10.43 34.72
CA PRO A 239 -21.95 10.83 35.16
C PRO A 239 -21.95 11.62 36.47
N GLU A 240 -20.93 11.40 37.31
CA GLU A 240 -20.75 12.01 38.62
C GLU A 240 -19.88 13.27 38.61
N GLY A 241 -19.24 13.60 37.48
CA GLY A 241 -18.41 14.81 37.33
C GLY A 241 -17.09 14.74 38.09
N LEU A 242 -16.50 13.54 38.20
CA LEU A 242 -15.26 13.27 38.93
C LEU A 242 -14.00 13.72 38.17
N LEU A 243 -14.06 13.81 36.84
CA LEU A 243 -13.00 14.35 35.96
C LEU A 243 -13.26 15.79 35.54
N GLY A 244 -14.53 16.20 35.43
CA GLY A 244 -14.89 17.58 35.11
C GLY A 244 -16.36 17.75 34.75
N ASP A 245 -16.70 18.89 34.14
CA ASP A 245 -18.10 19.28 33.92
C ASP A 245 -18.83 18.51 32.80
N LYS A 246 -18.11 17.69 32.02
CA LYS A 246 -18.66 16.96 30.87
C LYS A 246 -19.01 15.53 31.23
N LYS A 247 -20.30 15.20 31.16
CA LYS A 247 -20.78 13.82 31.38
C LYS A 247 -20.39 12.86 30.26
N GLU A 248 -20.43 13.31 29.02
CA GLU A 248 -19.91 12.55 27.88
C GLU A 248 -18.53 13.09 27.55
N VAL A 249 -17.49 12.35 27.96
CA VAL A 249 -16.10 12.82 27.84
C VAL A 249 -15.59 12.60 26.42
N GLY A 250 -15.90 11.45 25.82
CA GLY A 250 -15.56 11.10 24.44
C GLY A 250 -14.74 9.83 24.31
N ILE A 251 -14.23 9.55 23.11
CA ILE A 251 -13.39 8.37 22.85
C ILE A 251 -12.07 8.52 23.60
N THR A 252 -11.67 7.47 24.31
CA THR A 252 -10.47 7.41 25.14
C THR A 252 -9.69 6.14 24.80
N CYS A 253 -8.36 6.21 24.87
CA CYS A 253 -7.47 5.06 24.68
C CYS A 253 -6.79 4.70 26.00
N ALA A 254 -6.68 3.41 26.31
CA ALA A 254 -5.99 2.91 27.49
C ALA A 254 -5.02 1.77 27.13
N LEU A 255 -4.05 1.51 28.00
CA LEU A 255 -3.19 0.33 27.97
C LEU A 255 -3.42 -0.53 29.19
N ILE A 256 -3.76 -1.80 28.96
CA ILE A 256 -4.21 -2.74 29.98
C ILE A 256 -3.31 -3.98 29.88
N PRO A 257 -2.63 -4.42 30.95
CA PRO A 257 -1.97 -5.72 30.98
C PRO A 257 -2.97 -6.82 30.61
N ALA A 258 -2.56 -7.75 29.76
CA ALA A 258 -3.45 -8.80 29.24
C ALA A 258 -3.82 -9.86 30.29
N ASP A 259 -3.07 -9.92 31.40
CA ASP A 259 -3.33 -10.76 32.56
C ASP A 259 -4.15 -10.06 33.66
N HIS A 260 -4.57 -8.80 33.44
CA HIS A 260 -5.39 -8.05 34.38
C HIS A 260 -6.76 -8.71 34.58
N GLU A 261 -7.26 -8.69 35.82
CA GLU A 261 -8.49 -9.39 36.20
C GLU A 261 -9.68 -8.94 35.33
N GLY A 262 -10.37 -9.91 34.73
CA GLY A 262 -11.53 -9.67 33.86
C GLY A 262 -11.20 -9.42 32.38
N VAL A 263 -9.92 -9.35 32.00
CA VAL A 263 -9.50 -9.36 30.58
C VAL A 263 -9.56 -10.78 30.03
N GLU A 264 -10.32 -10.98 28.96
CA GLU A 264 -10.39 -12.26 28.24
C GLU A 264 -9.65 -12.18 26.91
N ILE A 265 -8.68 -13.08 26.70
CA ILE A 265 -7.87 -13.19 25.50
C ILE A 265 -7.41 -14.64 25.26
N GLY A 266 -6.74 -14.91 24.13
CA GLY A 266 -6.15 -16.23 23.81
C GLY A 266 -6.89 -17.02 22.73
N GLU A 267 -8.18 -16.78 22.53
CA GLU A 267 -8.94 -17.36 21.42
C GLU A 267 -8.46 -16.83 20.06
N ARG A 268 -8.58 -17.65 19.01
CA ARG A 268 -8.11 -17.31 17.66
C ARG A 268 -9.25 -17.22 16.64
N HIS A 269 -9.18 -16.22 15.77
CA HIS A 269 -9.86 -16.20 14.48
C HIS A 269 -8.98 -16.83 13.39
N ASP A 270 -9.59 -17.20 12.25
CA ASP A 270 -8.90 -17.77 11.09
C ASP A 270 -9.00 -16.83 9.87
N PRO A 271 -8.00 -15.96 9.62
CA PRO A 271 -7.97 -15.05 8.48
C PRO A 271 -7.59 -15.81 7.19
N LEU A 272 -8.54 -16.58 6.66
CA LEU A 272 -8.40 -17.33 5.40
C LEU A 272 -7.20 -18.29 5.38
N GLY A 273 -6.91 -18.95 6.50
CA GLY A 273 -5.81 -19.89 6.65
C GLY A 273 -4.47 -19.25 6.98
N SER A 274 -4.38 -17.92 7.06
CA SER A 274 -3.12 -17.24 7.45
C SER A 274 -2.72 -17.58 8.89
N ALA A 275 -1.41 -17.62 9.16
CA ALA A 275 -0.87 -18.06 10.45
C ALA A 275 -0.71 -16.95 11.49
N PHE A 276 -0.72 -15.67 11.07
CA PHE A 276 -0.54 -14.56 12.01
C PHE A 276 -1.60 -14.59 13.11
N MET A 277 -1.19 -14.26 14.32
CA MET A 277 -2.07 -14.27 15.48
C MET A 277 -3.17 -13.23 15.32
N ASN A 278 -4.42 -13.66 15.45
CA ASN A 278 -5.59 -12.80 15.38
C ASN A 278 -6.70 -13.38 16.26
N GLY A 279 -7.35 -12.57 17.09
CA GLY A 279 -8.30 -13.06 18.08
C GLY A 279 -9.30 -12.01 18.55
N PRO A 280 -10.31 -12.41 19.33
CA PRO A 280 -11.16 -11.48 20.07
C PRO A 280 -10.49 -11.05 21.37
N THR A 281 -11.00 -9.96 21.96
CA THR A 281 -10.71 -9.57 23.34
C THR A 281 -12.00 -9.11 23.99
N ARG A 282 -12.27 -9.50 25.24
CA ARG A 282 -13.50 -9.14 25.96
C ARG A 282 -13.18 -8.71 27.39
N GLY A 283 -14.10 -7.97 27.98
CA GLY A 283 -14.08 -7.62 29.39
C GLY A 283 -15.42 -7.05 29.82
N GLU A 284 -15.83 -7.36 31.04
CA GLU A 284 -17.07 -6.88 31.65
C GLU A 284 -16.75 -6.24 33.01
N ASP A 285 -17.08 -4.97 33.16
CA ASP A 285 -16.90 -4.15 34.36
C ASP A 285 -15.46 -4.15 34.92
N VAL A 286 -14.47 -4.26 34.04
CA VAL A 286 -13.05 -4.29 34.38
C VAL A 286 -12.62 -2.91 34.87
N PHE A 287 -12.12 -2.84 36.11
CA PHE A 287 -11.60 -1.59 36.67
C PHE A 287 -10.15 -1.36 36.22
N ILE A 288 -9.89 -0.18 35.65
CA ILE A 288 -8.55 0.29 35.30
C ILE A 288 -8.27 1.64 35.97
N PRO A 289 -7.06 1.86 36.54
CA PRO A 289 -6.70 3.15 37.13
C PRO A 289 -6.55 4.23 36.05
N MET A 290 -6.73 5.50 36.43
CA MET A 290 -6.67 6.63 35.49
C MET A 290 -5.30 6.75 34.77
N ASP A 291 -4.22 6.32 35.44
CA ASP A 291 -2.85 6.34 34.89
C ASP A 291 -2.64 5.34 33.74
N TRP A 292 -3.59 4.43 33.50
CA TRP A 292 -3.56 3.53 32.34
C TRP A 292 -4.19 4.15 31.10
N LEU A 293 -4.92 5.26 31.22
CA LEU A 293 -5.34 6.04 30.06
C LEU A 293 -4.11 6.66 29.41
N ILE A 294 -3.96 6.54 28.09
CA ILE A 294 -2.80 7.10 27.39
C ILE A 294 -2.81 8.63 27.54
N GLY A 295 -1.75 9.18 28.15
CA GLY A 295 -1.68 10.60 28.51
C GLY A 295 -2.38 10.98 29.82
N GLY A 296 -2.91 10.01 30.57
CA GLY A 296 -3.59 10.19 31.85
C GLY A 296 -4.95 10.87 31.74
N ALA A 297 -5.44 11.38 32.88
CA ALA A 297 -6.72 12.08 32.97
C ALA A 297 -6.83 13.26 31.99
N ASP A 298 -5.73 13.98 31.76
CA ASP A 298 -5.68 15.16 30.88
C ASP A 298 -5.99 14.84 29.40
N TYR A 299 -5.87 13.57 29.01
CA TYR A 299 -6.14 13.09 27.66
C TYR A 299 -7.42 12.25 27.55
N ALA A 300 -8.20 12.16 28.63
CA ALA A 300 -9.56 11.62 28.59
C ALA A 300 -10.40 12.34 27.51
N GLY A 301 -11.05 11.56 26.65
CA GLY A 301 -11.87 12.07 25.53
C GLY A 301 -11.10 12.50 24.28
N LYS A 302 -9.75 12.49 24.28
CA LYS A 302 -8.92 12.88 23.13
C LYS A 302 -8.46 11.69 22.28
N GLY A 303 -8.96 10.49 22.55
CA GLY A 303 -8.56 9.24 21.89
C GLY A 303 -8.85 9.23 20.39
N TRP A 304 -9.94 9.86 19.93
CA TRP A 304 -10.24 9.91 18.49
C TRP A 304 -9.16 10.62 17.69
N ARG A 305 -8.68 11.77 18.17
CA ARG A 305 -7.54 12.48 17.58
C ARG A 305 -6.29 11.61 17.51
N MET A 306 -5.95 10.91 18.60
CA MET A 306 -4.80 10.01 18.63
C MET A 306 -4.91 8.92 17.56
N LEU A 307 -6.08 8.29 17.46
CA LEU A 307 -6.36 7.26 16.47
C LEU A 307 -6.20 7.79 15.06
N VAL A 308 -6.83 8.92 14.71
CA VAL A 308 -6.79 9.47 13.35
C VAL A 308 -5.36 9.89 12.95
N GLU A 309 -4.60 10.50 13.86
CA GLU A 309 -3.22 10.92 13.57
C GLU A 309 -2.28 9.71 13.34
N CYS A 310 -2.26 8.72 14.24
CA CYS A 310 -1.39 7.54 14.13
C CYS A 310 -1.83 6.57 13.02
N LEU A 311 -3.15 6.31 12.86
CA LEU A 311 -3.69 5.50 11.76
C LEU A 311 -3.28 6.04 10.40
N SER A 312 -3.15 7.37 10.27
CA SER A 312 -2.79 7.99 9.01
C SER A 312 -1.36 7.66 8.58
N ALA A 313 -0.41 7.56 9.52
CA ALA A 313 0.99 7.25 9.20
C ALA A 313 1.14 5.77 8.81
N GLY A 314 0.64 4.85 9.66
CA GLY A 314 0.70 3.41 9.41
C GLY A 314 0.10 2.98 8.06
N ARG A 315 -1.01 3.64 7.65
CA ARG A 315 -1.69 3.41 6.36
C ARG A 315 -0.77 3.66 5.15
N GLY A 316 0.21 4.56 5.27
CA GLY A 316 1.18 4.87 4.23
C GLY A 316 2.36 3.90 4.14
N ILE A 317 2.50 2.99 5.10
CA ILE A 317 3.67 2.12 5.27
C ILE A 317 3.28 0.65 5.11
N SER A 318 2.39 0.14 5.98
CA SER A 318 2.17 -1.30 6.20
C SER A 318 1.58 -2.04 4.99
N LEU A 319 0.31 -1.79 4.65
CA LEU A 319 -0.33 -2.44 3.51
C LEU A 319 0.25 -2.05 2.14
N PRO A 320 0.68 -0.79 1.92
CA PRO A 320 1.49 -0.43 0.75
C PRO A 320 2.75 -1.28 0.59
N ALA A 321 3.45 -1.61 1.68
CA ALA A 321 4.62 -2.48 1.65
C ALA A 321 4.26 -3.90 1.19
N LEU A 322 3.13 -4.46 1.66
CA LEU A 322 2.64 -5.77 1.19
C LEU A 322 2.30 -5.76 -0.31
N GLY A 323 1.60 -4.72 -0.77
CA GLY A 323 1.27 -4.58 -2.19
C GLY A 323 2.50 -4.49 -3.07
N THR A 324 3.52 -3.77 -2.61
CA THR A 324 4.81 -3.64 -3.30
C THR A 324 5.57 -4.97 -3.31
N ALA A 325 5.59 -5.71 -2.18
CA ALA A 325 6.20 -7.03 -2.09
C ALA A 325 5.66 -8.00 -3.15
N ILE A 326 4.35 -7.99 -3.38
CA ILE A 326 3.70 -8.79 -4.44
C ILE A 326 4.21 -8.40 -5.82
N GLY A 327 4.40 -7.11 -6.10
CA GLY A 327 4.97 -6.65 -7.37
C GLY A 327 6.39 -7.18 -7.60
N HIS A 328 7.26 -7.03 -6.61
CA HIS A 328 8.64 -7.52 -6.68
C HIS A 328 8.70 -9.04 -6.84
N LEU A 329 7.95 -9.78 -6.03
CA LEU A 329 7.85 -11.24 -6.07
C LEU A 329 7.35 -11.72 -7.44
N THR A 330 6.18 -11.26 -7.86
CA THR A 330 5.54 -11.69 -9.11
C THR A 330 6.38 -11.32 -10.33
N THR A 331 7.03 -10.16 -10.33
CA THR A 331 7.90 -9.74 -11.44
C THR A 331 9.10 -10.67 -11.56
N ARG A 332 9.74 -11.01 -10.42
CA ARG A 332 10.88 -11.93 -10.38
C ARG A 332 10.47 -13.32 -10.86
N THR A 333 9.46 -13.90 -10.22
CA THR A 333 9.07 -15.30 -10.43
C THR A 333 8.35 -15.52 -11.75
N THR A 334 7.43 -14.63 -12.14
CA THR A 334 6.68 -14.76 -13.40
C THR A 334 7.58 -14.50 -14.60
N GLY A 335 8.52 -13.55 -14.52
CA GLY A 335 9.54 -13.34 -15.55
C GLY A 335 10.39 -14.60 -15.78
N ALA A 336 10.89 -15.20 -14.69
CA ALA A 336 11.63 -16.45 -14.74
C ALA A 336 10.78 -17.61 -15.29
N TYR A 337 9.58 -17.82 -14.74
CA TYR A 337 8.66 -18.88 -15.17
C TYR A 337 8.30 -18.78 -16.66
N ALA A 338 8.00 -17.56 -17.13
CA ALA A 338 7.64 -17.33 -18.52
C ALA A 338 8.76 -17.67 -19.51
N TYR A 339 10.02 -17.56 -19.08
CA TYR A 339 11.18 -17.99 -19.84
C TYR A 339 11.38 -19.50 -19.80
N VAL A 340 11.33 -20.12 -18.61
CA VAL A 340 11.65 -21.54 -18.43
C VAL A 340 10.54 -22.47 -18.92
N ARG A 341 9.27 -22.06 -18.81
CA ARG A 341 8.15 -22.87 -19.26
C ARG A 341 8.04 -22.80 -20.78
N LYS A 342 8.13 -23.97 -21.42
CA LYS A 342 8.03 -24.09 -22.88
C LYS A 342 6.69 -24.73 -23.28
N GLN A 343 5.99 -24.12 -24.22
CA GLN A 343 4.81 -24.68 -24.90
C GLN A 343 4.88 -24.35 -26.39
N PHE A 344 4.31 -25.23 -27.22
CA PHE A 344 4.34 -25.08 -28.69
C PHE A 344 5.76 -24.83 -29.26
N GLY A 345 6.80 -25.36 -28.59
CA GLY A 345 8.19 -25.26 -29.02
C GLY A 345 8.95 -24.00 -28.62
N MET A 346 8.38 -23.10 -27.83
CA MET A 346 9.04 -21.87 -27.36
C MET A 346 8.69 -21.54 -25.90
N SER A 347 9.45 -20.63 -25.28
CA SER A 347 9.12 -20.06 -23.98
C SER A 347 7.77 -19.36 -24.01
N ILE A 348 6.95 -19.53 -22.97
CA ILE A 348 5.58 -18.98 -22.97
C ILE A 348 5.54 -17.45 -22.98
N GLY A 349 6.58 -16.77 -22.47
CA GLY A 349 6.66 -15.31 -22.53
C GLY A 349 6.82 -14.74 -23.93
N LYS A 350 7.00 -15.59 -24.96
CA LYS A 350 6.99 -15.19 -26.38
C LYS A 350 5.59 -15.12 -26.98
N PHE A 351 4.55 -15.55 -26.27
CA PHE A 351 3.16 -15.37 -26.71
C PHE A 351 2.65 -13.98 -26.30
N GLU A 352 2.05 -13.24 -27.23
CA GLU A 352 1.60 -11.86 -26.98
C GLU A 352 0.58 -11.76 -25.84
N GLY A 353 -0.32 -12.73 -25.69
CA GLY A 353 -1.26 -12.74 -24.56
C GLY A 353 -0.59 -12.89 -23.20
N VAL A 354 0.54 -13.61 -23.13
CA VAL A 354 1.37 -13.68 -21.91
C VAL A 354 2.14 -12.37 -21.74
N ALA A 355 2.68 -11.81 -22.82
CA ALA A 355 3.40 -10.54 -22.79
C ALA A 355 2.51 -9.37 -22.33
N GLU A 356 1.23 -9.35 -22.69
CA GLU A 356 0.26 -8.34 -22.21
C GLU A 356 0.14 -8.36 -20.68
N ALA A 357 -0.04 -9.54 -20.10
CA ALA A 357 -0.11 -9.73 -18.65
C ALA A 357 1.24 -9.43 -17.97
N MET A 358 2.36 -9.83 -18.57
CA MET A 358 3.70 -9.46 -18.07
C MET A 358 3.96 -7.96 -18.13
N GLY A 359 3.49 -7.28 -19.17
CA GLY A 359 3.53 -5.82 -19.29
C GLY A 359 2.82 -5.14 -18.13
N ARG A 360 1.62 -5.63 -17.76
CA ARG A 360 0.91 -5.18 -16.54
C ARG A 360 1.73 -5.44 -15.29
N ILE A 361 2.23 -6.66 -15.09
CA ILE A 361 3.04 -7.03 -13.91
C ILE A 361 4.24 -6.08 -13.78
N GLY A 362 5.10 -6.01 -14.79
CA GLY A 362 6.34 -5.22 -14.70
C GLY A 362 6.10 -3.72 -14.58
N GLY A 363 5.21 -3.15 -15.39
CA GLY A 363 4.93 -1.72 -15.38
C GLY A 363 4.24 -1.24 -14.10
N LEU A 364 3.35 -2.07 -13.55
CA LEU A 364 2.69 -1.76 -12.28
C LEU A 364 3.60 -2.02 -11.07
N THR A 365 4.56 -2.94 -11.14
CA THR A 365 5.62 -3.09 -10.12
C THR A 365 6.46 -1.83 -10.02
N TYR A 366 6.86 -1.24 -11.15
CA TYR A 366 7.56 0.04 -11.15
C TYR A 366 6.72 1.15 -10.49
N LEU A 367 5.42 1.19 -10.79
CA LEU A 367 4.48 2.15 -10.20
C LEU A 367 4.30 1.95 -8.69
N LEU A 368 4.22 0.69 -8.22
CA LEU A 368 4.15 0.35 -6.79
C LEU A 368 5.36 0.87 -6.04
N GLU A 369 6.58 0.56 -6.53
CA GLU A 369 7.82 0.97 -5.89
C GLU A 369 7.98 2.50 -5.87
N ALA A 370 7.65 3.16 -6.98
CA ALA A 370 7.68 4.62 -7.06
C ALA A 370 6.70 5.27 -6.09
N THR A 371 5.48 4.74 -5.99
CA THR A 371 4.44 5.25 -5.08
C THR A 371 4.82 5.01 -3.62
N ARG A 372 5.38 3.83 -3.31
CA ARG A 372 5.86 3.48 -1.96
C ARG A 372 6.90 4.48 -1.48
N THR A 373 7.96 4.66 -2.28
CA THR A 373 9.11 5.50 -1.92
C THR A 373 8.74 6.98 -1.79
N LEU A 374 7.94 7.54 -2.71
CA LEU A 374 7.44 8.92 -2.58
C LEU A 374 6.57 9.10 -1.31
N THR A 375 5.74 8.10 -1.00
CA THR A 375 4.86 8.16 0.18
C THR A 375 5.68 8.11 1.47
N THR A 376 6.68 7.23 1.58
CA THR A 376 7.56 7.18 2.75
C THR A 376 8.40 8.44 2.89
N THR A 377 8.87 9.05 1.80
CA THR A 377 9.58 10.34 1.84
C THR A 377 8.74 11.41 2.55
N SER A 378 7.43 11.47 2.30
CA SER A 378 6.56 12.42 2.98
C SER A 378 6.53 12.21 4.50
N LEU A 379 6.46 10.95 4.94
CA LEU A 379 6.42 10.59 6.36
C LEU A 379 7.77 10.84 7.04
N ASP A 380 8.88 10.59 6.34
CA ASP A 380 10.23 10.87 6.84
C ASP A 380 10.51 12.38 6.97
N MET A 381 9.87 13.19 6.13
CA MET A 381 9.83 14.66 6.29
C MET A 381 8.95 15.12 7.47
N LYS A 382 8.38 14.19 8.25
CA LYS A 382 7.45 14.44 9.37
C LYS A 382 6.14 15.09 8.93
N GLU A 383 5.79 15.00 7.65
CA GLU A 383 4.47 15.34 7.16
C GLU A 383 3.46 14.30 7.65
N LYS A 384 2.19 14.69 7.73
CA LYS A 384 1.06 13.82 8.07
C LYS A 384 0.02 13.81 6.94
N PRO A 385 0.37 13.35 5.72
CA PRO A 385 -0.47 13.55 4.54
C PRO A 385 -1.53 12.45 4.41
N GLY A 386 -2.67 12.64 5.07
CA GLY A 386 -3.74 11.63 5.15
C GLY A 386 -4.33 11.19 3.81
N ILE A 387 -4.34 12.08 2.81
CA ILE A 387 -4.84 11.78 1.46
C ILE A 387 -3.82 10.94 0.69
N VAL A 388 -2.53 11.31 0.77
CA VAL A 388 -1.44 10.57 0.13
C VAL A 388 -1.37 9.14 0.64
N THR A 389 -1.45 8.94 1.96
CA THR A 389 -1.44 7.60 2.57
C THR A 389 -2.71 6.80 2.22
N ALA A 390 -3.88 7.45 2.08
CA ALA A 390 -5.09 6.82 1.58
C ALA A 390 -4.98 6.40 0.10
N ILE A 391 -4.35 7.22 -0.76
CA ILE A 391 -4.04 6.91 -2.16
C ILE A 391 -3.16 5.66 -2.21
N ALA A 392 -2.06 5.65 -1.46
CA ALA A 392 -1.13 4.53 -1.39
C ALA A 392 -1.84 3.24 -0.97
N LYS A 393 -2.56 3.24 0.15
CA LYS A 393 -3.28 2.05 0.64
C LYS A 393 -4.27 1.50 -0.38
N TYR A 394 -5.16 2.35 -0.90
CA TYR A 394 -6.20 1.89 -1.81
C TYR A 394 -5.61 1.40 -3.14
N HIS A 395 -4.83 2.23 -3.83
CA HIS A 395 -4.39 1.88 -5.19
C HIS A 395 -3.33 0.77 -5.20
N MET A 396 -2.40 0.77 -4.24
CA MET A 396 -1.33 -0.24 -4.24
C MET A 396 -1.85 -1.64 -3.91
N THR A 397 -2.86 -1.75 -3.04
CA THR A 397 -3.49 -3.06 -2.74
C THR A 397 -4.37 -3.58 -3.88
N GLU A 398 -5.07 -2.70 -4.62
CA GLU A 398 -5.80 -3.09 -5.84
C GLU A 398 -4.87 -3.48 -6.99
N ILE A 399 -3.76 -2.76 -7.17
CA ILE A 399 -2.72 -3.10 -8.15
C ILE A 399 -2.12 -4.46 -7.81
N ALA A 400 -1.80 -4.71 -6.53
CA ALA A 400 -1.28 -6.00 -6.08
C ALA A 400 -2.25 -7.15 -6.38
N ARG A 401 -3.56 -6.98 -6.15
CA ARG A 401 -4.58 -7.97 -6.56
C ARG A 401 -4.52 -8.24 -8.07
N THR A 402 -4.41 -7.18 -8.87
CA THR A 402 -4.38 -7.29 -10.34
C THR A 402 -3.17 -8.09 -10.83
N ILE A 403 -1.96 -7.71 -10.42
CA ILE A 403 -0.74 -8.36 -10.91
C ILE A 403 -0.55 -9.78 -10.35
N LEU A 404 -1.11 -10.06 -9.17
CA LEU A 404 -1.14 -11.42 -8.63
C LEU A 404 -2.08 -12.32 -9.43
N ASN A 405 -3.26 -11.82 -9.81
CA ASN A 405 -4.16 -12.54 -10.72
C ASN A 405 -3.50 -12.81 -12.08
N ASP A 406 -2.85 -11.80 -12.68
CA ASP A 406 -2.09 -11.97 -13.93
C ASP A 406 -1.01 -13.05 -13.79
N SER A 407 -0.34 -13.10 -12.63
CA SER A 407 0.67 -14.13 -12.34
C SER A 407 0.07 -15.53 -12.21
N PHE A 408 -1.12 -15.66 -11.61
CA PHE A 408 -1.87 -16.91 -11.57
C PHE A 408 -2.25 -17.39 -12.98
N ASP A 409 -2.72 -16.49 -13.84
CA ASP A 409 -3.10 -16.81 -15.21
C ASP A 409 -1.91 -17.32 -16.03
N ILE A 410 -0.73 -16.69 -15.87
CA ILE A 410 0.50 -17.11 -16.57
C ILE A 410 1.02 -18.45 -16.04
N HIS A 411 0.99 -18.68 -14.73
CA HIS A 411 1.42 -19.94 -14.13
C HIS A 411 0.42 -21.08 -14.31
N ALA A 412 -0.86 -20.74 -14.52
CA ALA A 412 -1.99 -21.64 -14.71
C ALA A 412 -2.06 -22.70 -13.59
N GLY A 413 -2.14 -23.98 -13.97
CA GLY A 413 -2.25 -25.10 -13.04
C GLY A 413 -1.19 -25.10 -11.93
N ARG A 414 0.02 -24.57 -12.17
CA ARG A 414 1.08 -24.50 -11.16
C ARG A 414 0.71 -23.59 -9.99
N ALA A 415 0.08 -22.44 -10.25
CA ALA A 415 -0.24 -21.48 -9.19
C ALA A 415 -1.32 -21.98 -8.23
N ILE A 416 -2.18 -22.89 -8.67
CA ILE A 416 -3.27 -23.44 -7.86
C ILE A 416 -2.91 -24.74 -7.12
N GLN A 417 -1.76 -25.36 -7.41
CA GLN A 417 -1.25 -26.49 -6.61
C GLN A 417 -0.49 -25.92 -5.40
N ASP A 418 -1.14 -25.88 -4.24
CA ASP A 418 -0.52 -25.40 -3.00
C ASP A 418 0.44 -26.45 -2.41
N GLY A 419 1.59 -26.01 -1.93
CA GLY A 419 2.68 -26.86 -1.43
C GLY A 419 4.00 -26.08 -1.27
N PRO A 420 5.08 -26.74 -0.80
CA PRO A 420 6.41 -26.13 -0.65
C PRO A 420 6.93 -25.40 -1.89
N MET A 421 6.67 -25.91 -3.10
CA MET A 421 7.12 -25.33 -4.37
C MET A 421 6.30 -24.11 -4.82
N ASN A 422 5.19 -23.79 -4.14
CA ASN A 422 4.29 -22.71 -4.50
C ASN A 422 4.60 -21.41 -3.73
N TYR A 423 5.10 -20.42 -4.46
CA TYR A 423 5.44 -19.08 -3.98
C TYR A 423 4.35 -18.02 -4.21
N LEU A 424 3.14 -18.38 -4.66
CA LEU A 424 2.05 -17.42 -4.96
C LEU A 424 0.78 -17.64 -4.14
N ALA A 425 0.49 -18.88 -3.74
CA ALA A 425 -0.79 -19.28 -3.15
C ALA A 425 -1.10 -18.53 -1.85
N LYS A 426 -0.12 -18.41 -0.95
CA LYS A 426 -0.29 -17.75 0.35
C LYS A 426 -0.53 -16.25 0.17
N HIS A 427 0.13 -15.62 -0.81
CA HIS A 427 -0.14 -14.24 -1.21
C HIS A 427 -1.55 -14.05 -1.74
N TYR A 428 -2.05 -15.00 -2.53
CA TYR A 428 -3.40 -14.94 -3.07
C TYR A 428 -4.46 -14.99 -1.96
N LEU A 429 -4.27 -15.87 -0.98
CA LEU A 429 -5.13 -15.98 0.20
C LEU A 429 -5.03 -14.73 1.10
N GLY A 430 -3.89 -14.05 1.13
CA GLY A 430 -3.66 -12.85 1.93
C GLY A 430 -4.26 -11.55 1.34
N ILE A 431 -4.42 -11.46 0.02
CA ILE A 431 -4.92 -10.24 -0.66
C ILE A 431 -6.26 -9.72 -0.09
N PRO A 432 -7.28 -10.56 0.17
CA PRO A 432 -8.55 -10.12 0.74
C PRO A 432 -8.42 -9.38 2.09
N VAL A 433 -7.39 -9.71 2.88
CA VAL A 433 -7.12 -9.03 4.16
C VAL A 433 -6.67 -7.59 3.89
N ALA A 434 -5.67 -7.39 3.03
CA ALA A 434 -5.09 -6.07 2.74
C ALA A 434 -6.11 -5.05 2.20
N ILE A 435 -7.10 -5.50 1.44
CA ILE A 435 -8.12 -4.63 0.84
C ILE A 435 -9.24 -4.26 1.84
N THR A 436 -9.37 -5.02 2.92
CA THR A 436 -10.48 -4.93 3.88
C THR A 436 -10.09 -4.18 5.16
N VAL A 437 -8.87 -4.39 5.66
CA VAL A 437 -8.41 -3.80 6.93
C VAL A 437 -7.82 -2.39 6.75
N GLU A 438 -7.53 -1.70 7.85
CA GLU A 438 -7.01 -0.30 7.93
C GLU A 438 -7.86 0.73 7.14
N GLY A 439 -9.17 0.48 7.10
CA GLY A 439 -10.12 1.19 6.25
C GLY A 439 -10.32 0.41 4.96
N ALA A 440 -11.49 -0.23 4.83
CA ALA A 440 -11.85 -0.97 3.64
C ALA A 440 -11.70 -0.10 2.40
N ASN A 441 -11.19 -0.68 1.31
CA ASN A 441 -10.89 0.05 0.07
C ASN A 441 -12.08 0.85 -0.45
N ILE A 442 -13.31 0.36 -0.25
CA ILE A 442 -14.54 1.09 -0.56
C ILE A 442 -14.63 2.40 0.23
N LEU A 443 -14.44 2.37 1.54
CA LEU A 443 -14.49 3.58 2.38
C LEU A 443 -13.35 4.54 2.02
N THR A 444 -12.12 4.01 1.92
CA THR A 444 -10.92 4.79 1.62
C THR A 444 -11.07 5.55 0.29
N ARG A 445 -11.51 4.85 -0.76
CA ARG A 445 -11.71 5.45 -2.09
C ARG A 445 -12.85 6.47 -2.11
N ASN A 446 -14.02 6.14 -1.54
CA ASN A 446 -15.22 6.96 -1.72
C ASN A 446 -15.29 8.16 -0.77
N LEU A 447 -14.77 8.04 0.45
CA LEU A 447 -14.92 9.05 1.51
C LEU A 447 -13.62 9.81 1.81
N MET A 448 -12.47 9.15 1.83
CA MET A 448 -11.23 9.75 2.32
C MET A 448 -10.46 10.53 1.25
N ILE A 449 -10.16 9.92 0.10
CA ILE A 449 -9.24 10.50 -0.90
C ILE A 449 -9.73 11.87 -1.40
N PHE A 450 -10.96 11.97 -1.88
CA PHE A 450 -11.49 13.23 -2.41
C PHE A 450 -12.44 13.95 -1.45
N GLY A 451 -13.30 13.23 -0.72
CA GLY A 451 -14.30 13.85 0.14
C GLY A 451 -13.67 14.78 1.18
N GLN A 452 -12.63 14.30 1.88
CA GLN A 452 -11.85 15.11 2.82
C GLN A 452 -10.75 15.90 2.09
N GLY A 453 -10.18 15.34 1.02
CA GLY A 453 -9.05 15.95 0.30
C GLY A 453 -9.40 17.19 -0.51
N ALA A 454 -10.57 17.26 -1.13
CA ALA A 454 -10.98 18.42 -1.90
C ALA A 454 -11.08 19.69 -1.04
N THR A 455 -11.55 19.58 0.20
CA THR A 455 -11.62 20.72 1.12
C THR A 455 -10.24 21.14 1.63
N ARG A 456 -9.37 20.19 1.95
CA ARG A 456 -8.03 20.46 2.54
C ARG A 456 -7.02 20.93 1.49
N CYS A 457 -6.97 20.29 0.34
CA CYS A 457 -6.01 20.57 -0.72
C CYS A 457 -6.40 21.79 -1.57
N HIS A 458 -7.67 22.20 -1.55
CA HIS A 458 -8.07 23.37 -2.32
C HIS A 458 -7.50 24.67 -1.70
N PRO A 459 -6.83 25.54 -2.49
CA PRO A 459 -6.06 26.67 -1.94
C PRO A 459 -6.85 27.70 -1.11
N TYR A 460 -8.18 27.75 -1.30
CA TYR A 460 -9.06 28.77 -0.73
C TYR A 460 -10.20 28.24 0.15
N VAL A 461 -10.67 27.01 -0.04
CA VAL A 461 -11.97 26.58 0.53
C VAL A 461 -11.92 26.46 2.04
N LEU A 462 -10.87 25.83 2.61
CA LEU A 462 -10.72 25.75 4.06
C LEU A 462 -10.66 27.15 4.71
N LYS A 463 -9.92 28.09 4.10
CA LYS A 463 -9.80 29.47 4.58
C LYS A 463 -11.14 30.22 4.50
N GLU A 464 -11.93 29.95 3.46
CA GLU A 464 -13.28 30.49 3.31
C GLU A 464 -14.22 29.93 4.39
N MET A 465 -14.09 28.65 4.74
CA MET A 465 -14.81 28.01 5.86
C MET A 465 -14.43 28.61 7.21
N GLU A 466 -13.15 28.81 7.47
CA GLU A 466 -12.65 29.47 8.70
C GLU A 466 -13.16 30.91 8.81
N ALA A 467 -13.09 31.69 7.73
CA ALA A 467 -13.62 33.06 7.69
C ALA A 467 -15.15 33.09 7.92
N ALA A 468 -15.88 32.08 7.44
CA ALA A 468 -17.30 31.94 7.70
C ALA A 468 -17.61 31.49 9.13
N ALA A 469 -16.75 30.70 9.76
CA ALA A 469 -16.88 30.26 11.15
C ALA A 469 -16.40 31.30 12.18
N ASN A 470 -15.82 32.42 11.73
CA ASN A 470 -15.31 33.48 12.61
C ASN A 470 -16.45 34.04 13.51
N PRO A 471 -16.27 34.05 14.85
CA PRO A 471 -17.22 34.63 15.79
C PRO A 471 -17.49 36.13 15.53
N ASP A 472 -16.49 36.87 15.04
CA ASP A 472 -16.67 38.23 14.52
C ASP A 472 -17.15 38.17 13.06
N SER A 473 -18.46 38.34 12.88
CA SER A 473 -19.06 38.26 11.55
C SER A 473 -18.67 39.41 10.61
N GLU A 474 -18.21 40.56 11.12
CA GLU A 474 -17.79 41.67 10.26
C GLU A 474 -16.35 41.46 9.75
N GLN A 475 -15.48 40.95 10.62
CA GLN A 475 -14.13 40.52 10.26
C GLN A 475 -14.17 39.34 9.29
N GLY A 476 -14.93 38.29 9.61
CA GLY A 476 -15.08 37.12 8.75
C GLY A 476 -15.59 37.48 7.34
N ALA A 477 -16.54 38.42 7.22
CA ALA A 477 -17.01 38.90 5.93
C ALA A 477 -15.95 39.68 5.13
N LYS A 478 -15.01 40.38 5.78
CA LYS A 478 -13.87 41.06 5.12
C LYS A 478 -12.86 40.05 4.61
N GLU A 479 -12.52 39.05 5.42
CA GLU A 479 -11.61 37.97 5.05
C GLU A 479 -12.16 37.15 3.88
N PHE A 480 -13.44 36.78 3.94
CA PHE A 480 -14.14 36.05 2.89
C PHE A 480 -14.18 36.81 1.55
N ASP A 481 -14.45 38.11 1.55
CA ASP A 481 -14.44 38.93 0.32
C ASP A 481 -13.09 38.89 -0.40
N ASN A 482 -11.98 38.92 0.33
CA ASN A 482 -10.64 38.82 -0.26
C ASN A 482 -10.34 37.41 -0.79
N LEU A 483 -10.78 36.37 -0.09
CA LEU A 483 -10.59 34.98 -0.49
C LEU A 483 -11.42 34.64 -1.74
N LEU A 484 -12.70 35.02 -1.76
CA LEU A 484 -13.63 34.75 -2.85
C LEU A 484 -13.11 35.29 -4.20
N PHE A 485 -12.57 36.51 -4.24
CA PHE A 485 -12.04 37.07 -5.49
C PHE A 485 -10.73 36.41 -5.94
N LYS A 486 -9.89 35.96 -5.00
CA LYS A 486 -8.70 35.15 -5.34
C LYS A 486 -9.11 33.79 -5.89
N HIS A 487 -10.12 33.16 -5.29
CA HIS A 487 -10.71 31.92 -5.74
C HIS A 487 -11.32 32.06 -7.14
N ILE A 488 -12.15 33.07 -7.41
CA ILE A 488 -12.71 33.32 -8.76
C ILE A 488 -11.59 33.51 -9.80
N LYS A 489 -10.56 34.30 -9.49
CA LYS A 489 -9.41 34.49 -10.39
C LYS A 489 -8.68 33.17 -10.66
N HIS A 490 -8.50 32.34 -9.64
CA HIS A 490 -7.88 31.02 -9.75
C HIS A 490 -8.72 30.08 -10.64
N ALA A 491 -10.01 29.97 -10.36
CA ALA A 491 -10.95 29.14 -11.11
C ALA A 491 -11.03 29.53 -12.59
N LEU A 492 -11.12 30.84 -12.90
CA LEU A 492 -11.10 31.34 -14.27
C LEU A 492 -9.77 31.03 -14.97
N GLY A 493 -8.64 31.28 -14.30
CA GLY A 493 -7.31 30.99 -14.82
C GLY A 493 -7.10 29.51 -15.15
N ASN A 494 -7.58 28.61 -14.28
CA ASN A 494 -7.54 27.18 -14.51
C ASN A 494 -8.51 26.76 -15.61
N THR A 495 -9.70 27.33 -15.71
CA THR A 495 -10.69 27.02 -16.76
C THR A 495 -10.14 27.34 -18.15
N PHE A 496 -9.68 28.57 -18.39
CA PHE A 496 -9.11 28.96 -19.68
C PHE A 496 -7.81 28.19 -19.99
N GLY A 497 -6.98 27.97 -18.96
CA GLY A 497 -5.75 27.20 -19.09
C GLY A 497 -5.98 25.72 -19.37
N ALA A 498 -7.05 25.12 -18.84
CA ALA A 498 -7.45 23.74 -19.09
C ALA A 498 -7.98 23.60 -20.52
N PHE A 499 -8.87 24.50 -20.94
CA PHE A 499 -9.45 24.51 -22.27
C PHE A 499 -8.37 24.66 -23.35
N GLY A 500 -7.45 25.62 -23.19
CA GLY A 500 -6.31 25.78 -24.10
C GLY A 500 -5.38 24.57 -24.16
N ALA A 501 -5.07 23.96 -23.00
CA ALA A 501 -4.28 22.73 -22.95
C ALA A 501 -5.01 21.54 -23.61
N ALA A 502 -6.33 21.47 -23.47
CA ALA A 502 -7.14 20.41 -24.06
C ALA A 502 -7.26 20.52 -25.58
N LEU A 503 -7.43 21.72 -26.14
CA LEU A 503 -7.45 21.95 -27.59
C LEU A 503 -6.10 21.62 -28.25
N THR A 504 -5.00 21.78 -27.53
CA THR A 504 -3.64 21.68 -28.09
C THR A 504 -2.97 20.34 -27.78
N GLY A 505 -3.64 19.43 -27.07
CA GLY A 505 -3.06 18.16 -26.62
C GLY A 505 -1.81 18.37 -25.76
N SER A 506 -1.87 19.32 -24.82
CA SER A 506 -0.78 19.69 -23.91
C SER A 506 0.49 20.27 -24.56
N ARG A 507 0.56 20.41 -25.89
CA ARG A 507 1.81 20.79 -26.61
C ARG A 507 2.43 22.10 -26.11
N PHE A 508 1.60 23.10 -25.84
CA PHE A 508 2.03 24.43 -25.36
C PHE A 508 2.02 24.57 -23.83
N VAL A 509 1.74 23.51 -23.08
CA VAL A 509 1.88 23.54 -21.64
C VAL A 509 3.36 23.58 -21.28
N ASN A 510 3.73 24.49 -20.40
CA ASN A 510 5.08 24.58 -19.85
C ASN A 510 5.11 23.89 -18.48
N ALA A 511 6.03 22.95 -18.31
CA ALA A 511 6.28 22.23 -17.06
C ALA A 511 7.72 22.39 -16.56
N HIS A 512 8.56 23.16 -17.26
CA HIS A 512 9.97 23.40 -16.91
C HIS A 512 10.83 22.14 -16.70
N MET A 513 10.48 21.03 -17.36
CA MET A 513 11.24 19.77 -17.34
C MET A 513 11.83 19.46 -18.73
N SER A 514 12.79 18.54 -18.80
CA SER A 514 13.50 18.14 -20.04
C SER A 514 13.65 16.61 -20.14
N GLY A 515 14.15 16.12 -21.28
CA GLY A 515 14.40 14.68 -21.48
C GLY A 515 13.19 13.91 -22.03
N PRO A 516 13.30 12.56 -22.10
CA PRO A 516 12.32 11.70 -22.76
C PRO A 516 10.94 11.70 -22.07
N THR A 517 10.87 12.12 -20.81
CA THR A 517 9.63 12.18 -20.01
C THR A 517 8.99 13.56 -19.98
N GLN A 518 9.56 14.57 -20.66
CA GLN A 518 9.08 15.96 -20.63
C GLN A 518 7.57 16.09 -20.92
N GLN A 519 7.08 15.34 -21.91
CA GLN A 519 5.68 15.40 -22.33
C GLN A 519 4.73 14.97 -21.20
N TYR A 520 5.13 14.01 -20.36
CA TYR A 520 4.29 13.56 -19.26
C TYR A 520 4.06 14.62 -18.18
N TYR A 521 5.06 15.45 -17.88
CA TYR A 521 4.86 16.57 -16.95
C TYR A 521 3.83 17.59 -17.49
N LYS A 522 3.83 17.82 -18.81
CA LYS A 522 2.83 18.67 -19.48
C LYS A 522 1.43 18.06 -19.39
N ASP A 523 1.33 16.75 -19.57
CA ASP A 523 0.07 16.02 -19.50
C ASP A 523 -0.50 15.96 -18.08
N ILE A 524 0.34 15.74 -17.07
CA ILE A 524 -0.03 15.83 -15.65
C ILE A 524 -0.55 17.24 -15.34
N THR A 525 0.14 18.29 -15.80
CA THR A 525 -0.31 19.67 -15.61
C THR A 525 -1.69 19.90 -16.22
N ARG A 526 -1.94 19.40 -17.43
CA ARG A 526 -3.25 19.53 -18.07
C ARG A 526 -4.35 18.82 -17.28
N LEU A 527 -4.13 17.59 -16.86
CA LEU A 527 -5.11 16.83 -16.09
C LEU A 527 -5.31 17.39 -14.69
N SER A 528 -4.26 17.96 -14.07
CA SER A 528 -4.35 18.72 -12.83
C SER A 528 -5.26 19.95 -12.99
N ARG A 529 -5.17 20.70 -14.10
CA ARG A 529 -6.15 21.80 -14.37
C ARG A 529 -7.56 21.27 -14.52
N ALA A 530 -7.73 20.15 -15.21
CA ALA A 530 -9.04 19.54 -15.39
C ALA A 530 -9.63 19.09 -14.04
N LEU A 531 -8.81 18.51 -13.16
CA LEU A 531 -9.20 18.15 -11.80
C LEU A 531 -9.59 19.37 -10.98
N ALA A 532 -8.77 20.43 -10.99
CA ALA A 532 -9.04 21.68 -10.27
C ALA A 532 -10.39 22.30 -10.68
N VAL A 533 -10.61 22.46 -11.99
CA VAL A 533 -11.89 22.97 -12.52
C VAL A 533 -13.05 22.04 -12.13
N SER A 534 -12.86 20.73 -12.18
CA SER A 534 -13.90 19.78 -11.80
C SER A 534 -14.24 19.85 -10.31
N ALA A 535 -13.24 20.04 -9.45
CA ALA A 535 -13.43 20.24 -8.02
C ALA A 535 -14.20 21.54 -7.75
N ASP A 536 -13.85 22.65 -8.40
CA ASP A 536 -14.56 23.93 -8.27
C ASP A 536 -16.04 23.80 -8.65
N PHE A 537 -16.32 23.17 -9.80
CA PHE A 537 -17.70 22.92 -10.23
C PHE A 537 -18.44 21.97 -9.29
N ALA A 538 -17.78 20.92 -8.79
CA ALA A 538 -18.38 19.99 -7.83
C ALA A 538 -18.74 20.69 -6.51
N MET A 539 -17.83 21.48 -5.94
CA MET A 539 -18.07 22.24 -4.71
C MET A 539 -19.14 23.32 -4.92
N LEU A 540 -19.12 24.04 -6.05
CA LEU A 540 -20.10 25.08 -6.36
C LEU A 540 -21.52 24.52 -6.54
N THR A 541 -21.65 23.36 -7.17
CA THR A 541 -22.97 22.84 -7.57
C THR A 541 -23.55 21.81 -6.60
N LEU A 542 -22.70 21.08 -5.88
CA LEU A 542 -23.12 20.05 -4.92
C LEU A 542 -22.95 20.49 -3.46
N GLY A 543 -22.08 21.46 -3.17
CA GLY A 543 -21.84 21.93 -1.80
C GLY A 543 -21.58 20.79 -0.82
N GLY A 544 -22.27 20.80 0.33
CA GLY A 544 -22.18 19.75 1.34
C GLY A 544 -22.67 18.37 0.89
N ASP A 545 -23.51 18.28 -0.15
CA ASP A 545 -23.96 16.99 -0.69
C ASP A 545 -22.86 16.26 -1.46
N LEU A 546 -21.75 16.91 -1.80
CA LEU A 546 -20.59 16.26 -2.45
C LEU A 546 -20.10 15.04 -1.65
N LYS A 547 -20.08 15.16 -0.31
CA LYS A 547 -19.72 14.05 0.60
C LYS A 547 -20.67 12.86 0.49
N ARG A 548 -21.95 13.11 0.21
CA ARG A 548 -22.98 12.07 0.01
C ARG A 548 -22.98 11.49 -1.41
N LYS A 549 -22.36 12.17 -2.38
CA LYS A 549 -22.20 11.70 -3.76
C LYS A 549 -20.92 10.89 -3.91
N GLU A 550 -20.82 9.83 -3.13
CA GLU A 550 -19.65 8.94 -3.01
C GLU A 550 -19.06 8.53 -4.36
N MET A 551 -19.88 8.11 -5.33
CA MET A 551 -19.37 7.71 -6.66
C MET A 551 -18.72 8.85 -7.45
N ILE A 552 -19.15 10.10 -7.27
CA ILE A 552 -18.54 11.26 -7.95
C ILE A 552 -17.27 11.66 -7.23
N SER A 553 -17.32 11.72 -5.90
CA SER A 553 -16.15 11.91 -5.04
C SER A 553 -15.05 10.91 -5.40
N ALA A 554 -15.39 9.62 -5.49
CA ALA A 554 -14.45 8.56 -5.79
C ALA A 554 -13.80 8.69 -7.17
N ARG A 555 -14.55 9.07 -8.21
CA ARG A 555 -13.99 9.25 -9.57
C ARG A 555 -13.04 10.45 -9.65
N LEU A 556 -13.36 11.55 -8.97
CA LEU A 556 -12.46 12.69 -8.85
C LEU A 556 -11.21 12.32 -8.02
N GLY A 557 -11.40 11.54 -6.95
CA GLY A 557 -10.33 10.95 -6.15
C GLY A 557 -9.40 10.06 -6.96
N ASP A 558 -9.93 9.15 -7.77
CA ASP A 558 -9.12 8.33 -8.69
C ASP A 558 -8.30 9.22 -9.63
N GLY A 559 -8.90 10.31 -10.14
CA GLY A 559 -8.19 11.31 -10.97
C GLY A 559 -6.96 11.89 -10.27
N LEU A 560 -7.12 12.32 -9.01
CA LEU A 560 -6.01 12.77 -8.16
C LEU A 560 -4.97 11.67 -7.94
N SER A 561 -5.42 10.47 -7.55
CA SER A 561 -4.55 9.35 -7.23
C SER A 561 -3.62 8.97 -8.36
N TYR A 562 -4.15 8.87 -9.59
CA TYR A 562 -3.33 8.52 -10.74
C TYR A 562 -2.34 9.63 -11.10
N LEU A 563 -2.66 10.91 -10.87
CA LEU A 563 -1.70 12.01 -11.04
C LEU A 563 -0.59 11.96 -9.97
N TYR A 564 -0.92 11.60 -8.73
CA TYR A 564 0.05 11.36 -7.66
C TYR A 564 1.01 10.22 -8.05
N MET A 565 0.49 9.06 -8.42
CA MET A 565 1.31 7.89 -8.79
C MET A 565 2.13 8.15 -10.07
N ALA A 566 1.60 8.89 -11.06
CA ALA A 566 2.38 9.33 -12.23
C ALA A 566 3.55 10.23 -11.83
N SER A 567 3.31 11.16 -10.90
CA SER A 567 4.37 12.03 -10.36
C SER A 567 5.43 11.21 -9.62
N ALA A 568 5.02 10.18 -8.88
CA ALA A 568 5.91 9.26 -8.19
C ALA A 568 6.83 8.51 -9.18
N ALA A 569 6.27 7.94 -10.25
CA ALA A 569 7.04 7.25 -11.28
C ALA A 569 8.09 8.15 -11.94
N LEU A 570 7.73 9.41 -12.21
CA LEU A 570 8.63 10.41 -12.76
C LEU A 570 9.72 10.84 -11.77
N LYS A 571 9.38 11.04 -10.49
CA LYS A 571 10.37 11.36 -9.45
C LYS A 571 11.37 10.21 -9.27
N LYS A 572 10.90 8.96 -9.14
CA LYS A 572 11.78 7.79 -9.02
C LYS A 572 12.79 7.71 -10.17
N TYR A 573 12.33 7.94 -11.40
CA TYR A 573 13.21 7.94 -12.59
C TYR A 573 14.30 9.02 -12.52
N GLU A 574 13.97 10.20 -12.02
CA GLU A 574 14.94 11.30 -11.84
C GLU A 574 15.90 11.02 -10.68
N ASP A 575 15.39 10.57 -9.53
CA ASP A 575 16.16 10.22 -8.33
C ASP A 575 17.20 9.11 -8.61
N GLU A 576 16.87 8.16 -9.47
CA GLU A 576 17.77 7.06 -9.86
C GLU A 576 18.71 7.41 -11.02
N GLY A 577 18.74 8.68 -11.46
CA GLY A 577 19.68 9.17 -12.45
C GLY A 577 19.27 8.88 -13.91
N ARG A 578 17.96 8.77 -14.19
CA ARG A 578 17.40 8.58 -15.53
C ARG A 578 17.93 7.33 -16.25
N GLN A 579 17.87 6.19 -15.57
CA GLN A 579 18.35 4.92 -16.11
C GLN A 579 17.65 4.57 -17.43
N GLN A 580 18.38 4.58 -18.54
CA GLN A 580 17.80 4.33 -19.87
C GLN A 580 17.10 2.96 -19.97
N GLY A 581 17.61 1.95 -19.24
CA GLY A 581 16.97 0.64 -19.16
C GLY A 581 15.57 0.69 -18.54
N ASP A 582 15.30 1.63 -17.65
CA ASP A 582 14.02 1.65 -16.91
C ASP A 582 12.94 2.43 -17.66
N LEU A 583 13.30 3.09 -18.78
CA LEU A 583 12.44 4.03 -19.48
C LEU A 583 11.15 3.39 -20.02
N ASP A 584 11.19 2.13 -20.47
CA ASP A 584 9.97 1.43 -20.91
C ASP A 584 9.00 1.19 -19.75
N PHE A 585 9.51 0.82 -18.56
CA PHE A 585 8.68 0.69 -17.35
C PHE A 585 8.09 2.04 -16.93
N VAL A 586 8.86 3.12 -17.03
CA VAL A 586 8.40 4.49 -16.78
C VAL A 586 7.28 4.87 -17.75
N HIS A 587 7.48 4.64 -19.05
CA HIS A 587 6.47 4.89 -20.06
C HIS A 587 5.17 4.13 -19.76
N TYR A 588 5.27 2.85 -19.40
CA TYR A 588 4.11 2.04 -19.07
C TYR A 588 3.36 2.63 -17.86
N ALA A 589 4.08 2.84 -16.75
CA ALA A 589 3.53 3.32 -15.50
C ALA A 589 2.80 4.66 -15.67
N VAL A 590 3.44 5.61 -16.35
CA VAL A 590 2.87 6.95 -16.54
C VAL A 590 1.70 6.94 -17.55
N GLN A 591 1.80 6.20 -18.65
CA GLN A 591 0.68 6.06 -19.60
C GLN A 591 -0.53 5.40 -18.94
N HIS A 592 -0.32 4.36 -18.13
CA HIS A 592 -1.37 3.73 -17.34
C HIS A 592 -2.08 4.73 -16.42
N CYS A 593 -1.32 5.57 -15.71
CA CYS A 593 -1.89 6.60 -14.85
C CYS A 593 -2.67 7.66 -15.64
N LEU A 594 -2.10 8.22 -16.71
CA LEU A 594 -2.76 9.27 -17.50
C LEU A 594 -4.05 8.75 -18.18
N TYR A 595 -4.03 7.51 -18.67
CA TYR A 595 -5.22 6.83 -19.18
C TYR A 595 -6.31 6.73 -18.11
N ASN A 596 -5.99 6.21 -16.92
CA ASN A 596 -7.00 6.02 -15.89
C ASN A 596 -7.48 7.33 -15.24
N ALA A 597 -6.60 8.33 -15.08
CA ALA A 597 -6.97 9.66 -14.61
C ALA A 597 -7.97 10.34 -15.57
N SER A 598 -7.69 10.28 -16.88
CA SER A 598 -8.58 10.87 -17.88
C SER A 598 -9.89 10.10 -18.02
N LYS A 599 -9.84 8.76 -17.90
CA LYS A 599 -11.03 7.90 -17.87
C LYS A 599 -11.93 8.24 -16.67
N SER A 600 -11.38 8.32 -15.46
CA SER A 600 -12.16 8.60 -14.24
C SER A 600 -12.83 9.98 -14.30
N LEU A 601 -12.11 11.00 -14.79
CA LEU A 601 -12.66 12.33 -15.01
C LEU A 601 -13.81 12.32 -16.04
N ASN A 602 -13.63 11.67 -17.19
CA ASN A 602 -14.68 11.58 -18.20
C ASN A 602 -15.93 10.82 -17.69
N GLU A 603 -15.75 9.78 -16.88
CA GLU A 603 -16.84 9.08 -16.20
C GLU A 603 -17.53 9.97 -15.16
N ALA A 604 -16.78 10.80 -14.42
CA ALA A 604 -17.33 11.76 -13.47
C ALA A 604 -18.23 12.78 -14.18
N TYR A 605 -17.81 13.28 -15.34
CA TYR A 605 -18.59 14.26 -16.11
C TYR A 605 -19.84 13.62 -16.72
N THR A 606 -19.70 12.41 -17.24
CA THR A 606 -20.83 11.66 -17.82
C THR A 606 -21.90 11.36 -16.78
N ASN A 607 -21.50 11.07 -15.54
CA ASN A 607 -22.41 10.73 -14.45
C ASN A 607 -22.68 11.90 -13.50
N PHE A 608 -22.31 13.12 -13.89
CA PHE A 608 -22.41 14.27 -13.00
C PHE A 608 -23.88 14.49 -12.59
N PRO A 609 -24.20 14.69 -11.29
CA PRO A 609 -25.59 14.73 -10.82
C PRO A 609 -26.42 15.82 -11.51
N VAL A 610 -25.77 16.95 -11.77
CA VAL A 610 -26.34 18.06 -12.54
C VAL A 610 -25.95 17.91 -14.01
N LYS A 611 -26.81 17.28 -14.82
CA LYS A 611 -26.48 16.86 -16.20
C LYS A 611 -25.87 17.94 -17.08
N TYR A 612 -26.38 19.18 -17.01
CA TYR A 612 -25.84 20.27 -17.82
C TYR A 612 -24.39 20.64 -17.42
N VAL A 613 -24.06 20.55 -16.12
CA VAL A 613 -22.70 20.79 -15.61
C VAL A 613 -21.75 19.74 -16.17
N GLY A 614 -22.15 18.47 -16.18
CA GLY A 614 -21.37 17.39 -16.81
C GLY A 614 -21.08 17.66 -18.29
N GLY A 615 -22.07 18.13 -19.05
CA GLY A 615 -21.89 18.55 -20.44
C GLY A 615 -20.91 19.72 -20.62
N VAL A 616 -21.01 20.74 -19.75
CA VAL A 616 -20.10 21.89 -19.72
C VAL A 616 -18.66 21.45 -19.41
N LEU A 617 -18.46 20.65 -18.35
CA LEU A 617 -17.14 20.11 -17.99
C LEU A 617 -16.53 19.31 -19.14
N LYS A 618 -17.32 18.46 -19.81
CA LYS A 618 -16.86 17.70 -20.96
C LYS A 618 -16.43 18.61 -22.12
N GLY A 619 -17.25 19.61 -22.45
CA GLY A 619 -16.93 20.59 -23.50
C GLY A 619 -15.70 21.46 -23.19
N LEU A 620 -15.49 21.82 -21.92
CA LEU A 620 -14.35 22.63 -21.50
C LEU A 620 -13.05 21.83 -21.37
N LEU A 621 -13.12 20.60 -20.85
CA LEU A 621 -11.93 19.85 -20.43
C LEU A 621 -11.51 18.78 -21.44
N PHE A 622 -12.46 18.31 -22.28
CA PHE A 622 -12.22 17.35 -23.36
C PHE A 622 -12.99 17.73 -24.65
N PRO A 623 -12.82 18.96 -25.20
CA PRO A 623 -13.54 19.43 -26.39
C PRO A 623 -13.32 18.54 -27.62
N LEU A 624 -12.13 17.94 -27.76
CA LEU A 624 -11.76 17.03 -28.86
C LEU A 624 -11.80 15.55 -28.44
N GLY A 625 -12.36 15.24 -27.27
CA GLY A 625 -12.34 13.91 -26.67
C GLY A 625 -11.08 13.59 -25.86
N ASN A 626 -11.03 12.37 -25.33
CA ASN A 626 -9.89 11.85 -24.59
C ASN A 626 -8.90 11.16 -25.53
N HIS A 627 -7.61 11.54 -25.46
CA HIS A 627 -6.54 10.98 -26.28
C HIS A 627 -5.43 10.30 -25.47
N PHE A 628 -5.61 10.20 -24.15
CA PHE A 628 -4.72 9.37 -23.34
C PHE A 628 -5.08 7.91 -23.61
N ASN A 629 -4.15 7.17 -24.19
CA ASN A 629 -4.32 5.77 -24.56
C ASN A 629 -3.72 4.85 -23.50
N LYS A 630 -4.16 3.58 -23.49
CA LYS A 630 -3.48 2.54 -22.72
C LYS A 630 -2.05 2.35 -23.24
N PRO A 631 -1.14 1.80 -22.41
CA PRO A 631 0.15 1.30 -22.88
C PRO A 631 0.00 0.42 -24.12
N SER A 632 0.92 0.54 -25.08
CA SER A 632 0.87 -0.21 -26.34
C SER A 632 1.29 -1.66 -26.17
N ASP A 633 0.84 -2.52 -27.10
CA ASP A 633 1.23 -3.93 -27.12
C ASP A 633 2.74 -4.11 -27.29
N GLU A 634 3.38 -3.27 -28.12
CA GLU A 634 4.84 -3.24 -28.28
C GLU A 634 5.54 -2.96 -26.94
N LEU A 635 5.03 -2.02 -26.14
CA LEU A 635 5.58 -1.72 -24.83
C LEU A 635 5.42 -2.91 -23.88
N CYS A 636 4.27 -3.60 -23.90
CA CYS A 636 4.06 -4.83 -23.13
C CYS A 636 5.08 -5.91 -23.51
N VAL A 637 5.35 -6.10 -24.81
CA VAL A 637 6.35 -7.05 -25.31
C VAL A 637 7.76 -6.69 -24.86
N ASN A 638 8.13 -5.40 -24.88
CA ASN A 638 9.44 -4.95 -24.41
C ASN A 638 9.63 -5.22 -22.91
N LEU A 639 8.61 -4.93 -22.10
CA LEU A 639 8.62 -5.23 -20.66
C LEU A 639 8.74 -6.73 -20.40
N ALA A 640 8.00 -7.56 -21.14
CA ALA A 640 8.07 -9.01 -21.02
C ALA A 640 9.48 -9.54 -21.34
N GLU A 641 10.14 -9.00 -22.38
CA GLU A 641 11.52 -9.37 -22.72
C GLU A 641 12.52 -8.92 -21.63
N ALA A 642 12.35 -7.71 -21.08
CA ALA A 642 13.18 -7.21 -20.00
C ALA A 642 13.07 -8.09 -18.74
N MET A 643 11.85 -8.53 -18.40
CA MET A 643 11.61 -9.44 -17.27
C MET A 643 12.18 -10.85 -17.48
N MET A 644 12.33 -11.27 -18.75
CA MET A 644 12.93 -12.56 -19.16
C MET A 644 14.43 -12.45 -19.46
N THR A 645 15.07 -11.33 -19.15
CA THR A 645 16.50 -11.10 -19.41
C THR A 645 17.23 -10.85 -18.09
N PRO A 646 18.24 -11.68 -17.74
CA PRO A 646 19.09 -11.40 -16.58
C PRO A 646 19.85 -10.09 -16.77
N GLY A 647 19.99 -9.32 -15.69
CA GLY A 647 20.80 -8.11 -15.67
C GLY A 647 20.25 -7.02 -14.76
N ALA A 648 21.01 -5.92 -14.67
CA ALA A 648 20.80 -4.85 -13.71
C ALA A 648 19.39 -4.23 -13.75
N GLN A 649 18.74 -4.16 -14.91
CA GLN A 649 17.37 -3.64 -15.04
C GLN A 649 16.37 -4.50 -14.26
N ARG A 650 16.41 -5.83 -14.47
CA ARG A 650 15.55 -6.79 -13.76
C ARG A 650 15.87 -6.81 -12.28
N ASP A 651 17.15 -6.77 -11.91
CA ASP A 651 17.59 -6.79 -10.51
C ASP A 651 17.15 -5.52 -9.77
N ARG A 652 17.28 -4.32 -10.37
CA ARG A 652 16.75 -3.08 -9.77
C ARG A 652 15.24 -3.13 -9.57
N LEU A 653 14.49 -3.63 -10.55
CA LEU A 653 13.02 -3.69 -10.48
C LEU A 653 12.53 -4.67 -9.40
N THR A 654 13.33 -5.68 -9.05
CA THR A 654 12.94 -6.78 -8.16
C THR A 654 13.80 -6.88 -6.89
N HIS A 655 14.51 -5.81 -6.54
CA HIS A 655 15.53 -5.81 -5.47
C HIS A 655 14.99 -6.16 -4.07
N LEU A 656 13.67 -6.06 -3.82
CA LEU A 656 13.07 -6.46 -2.55
C LEU A 656 12.71 -7.95 -2.49
N CYS A 657 12.69 -8.64 -3.63
CA CYS A 657 12.38 -10.07 -3.69
C CYS A 657 13.50 -10.88 -3.06
N TYR A 658 13.18 -11.60 -1.98
CA TYR A 658 14.11 -12.56 -1.40
C TYR A 658 14.26 -13.79 -2.30
N ILE A 659 15.50 -14.18 -2.58
CA ILE A 659 15.85 -15.34 -3.40
C ILE A 659 16.66 -16.28 -2.51
N GLY A 660 16.05 -17.38 -2.07
CA GLY A 660 16.71 -18.31 -1.15
C GLY A 660 17.84 -19.08 -1.84
N LYS A 661 18.89 -19.36 -1.07
CA LYS A 661 20.07 -20.12 -1.52
C LYS A 661 19.94 -21.63 -1.35
N SER A 662 18.99 -22.07 -0.53
CA SER A 662 18.71 -23.50 -0.29
C SER A 662 18.19 -24.18 -1.56
N GLU A 663 18.53 -25.46 -1.77
CA GLU A 663 18.07 -26.24 -2.92
C GLU A 663 16.54 -26.48 -2.92
N ASP A 664 15.91 -26.30 -1.76
CA ASP A 664 14.47 -26.46 -1.55
C ASP A 664 13.71 -25.13 -1.50
N ASP A 665 14.39 -23.99 -1.68
CA ASP A 665 13.72 -22.70 -1.81
C ASP A 665 13.02 -22.58 -3.17
N SER A 666 11.71 -22.34 -3.16
CA SER A 666 10.90 -22.37 -4.39
C SER A 666 11.17 -21.19 -5.34
N VAL A 667 11.50 -20.01 -4.80
CA VAL A 667 11.88 -18.83 -5.59
C VAL A 667 13.31 -19.01 -6.13
N GLY A 668 14.24 -19.43 -5.29
CA GLY A 668 15.63 -19.75 -5.65
C GLY A 668 15.71 -20.82 -6.73
N LEU A 669 14.93 -21.90 -6.62
CA LEU A 669 14.83 -22.95 -7.64
C LEU A 669 14.38 -22.40 -8.99
N MET A 670 13.35 -21.53 -9.01
CA MET A 670 12.86 -20.91 -10.23
C MET A 670 13.90 -19.98 -10.85
N GLU A 671 14.59 -19.18 -10.03
CA GLU A 671 15.65 -18.28 -10.47
C GLU A 671 16.85 -19.03 -11.05
N ASN A 672 17.32 -20.06 -10.36
CA ASN A 672 18.44 -20.89 -10.80
C ASN A 672 18.12 -21.61 -12.13
N ALA A 673 16.90 -22.11 -12.29
CA ALA A 673 16.45 -22.68 -13.55
C ALA A 673 16.40 -21.64 -14.68
N PHE A 674 15.96 -20.41 -14.38
CA PHE A 674 15.94 -19.31 -15.34
C PHE A 674 17.35 -18.95 -15.83
N LEU A 675 18.29 -18.72 -14.91
CA LEU A 675 19.68 -18.39 -15.26
C LEU A 675 20.33 -19.51 -16.07
N ALA A 676 20.22 -20.77 -15.61
CA ALA A 676 20.78 -21.91 -16.33
C ALA A 676 20.20 -22.08 -17.74
N MET A 677 18.89 -21.88 -17.91
CA MET A 677 18.26 -21.92 -19.22
C MET A 677 18.67 -20.74 -20.12
N TYR A 678 18.90 -19.56 -19.53
CA TYR A 678 19.36 -18.39 -20.29
C TYR A 678 20.78 -18.56 -20.81
N ASP A 679 21.68 -19.13 -20.00
CA ASP A 679 23.07 -19.36 -20.36
C ASP A 679 23.24 -20.32 -21.54
N ILE A 680 22.36 -21.31 -21.67
CA ILE A 680 22.38 -22.26 -22.79
C ILE A 680 21.65 -21.77 -24.06
N LYS A 681 21.11 -20.54 -24.08
CA LYS A 681 20.39 -19.96 -25.23
C LYS A 681 21.18 -20.06 -26.56
N PRO A 682 22.52 -19.86 -26.61
CA PRO A 682 23.29 -20.07 -27.84
C PRO A 682 23.26 -21.53 -28.32
N LEU A 683 23.30 -22.49 -27.39
CA LEU A 683 23.26 -23.92 -27.68
C LEU A 683 21.87 -24.34 -28.17
N GLU A 684 20.80 -23.80 -27.57
CA GLU A 684 19.44 -24.02 -28.06
C GLU A 684 19.26 -23.51 -29.49
N ARG A 685 19.86 -22.36 -29.83
CA ARG A 685 19.86 -21.84 -31.21
C ARG A 685 20.62 -22.75 -32.18
N LYS A 686 21.76 -23.33 -31.77
CA LYS A 686 22.48 -24.34 -32.57
C LYS A 686 21.58 -25.54 -32.86
N LEU A 687 20.93 -26.08 -31.81
CA LEU A 687 20.02 -27.22 -31.92
C LEU A 687 18.80 -26.91 -32.81
N MET A 688 18.20 -25.72 -32.67
CA MET A 688 17.10 -25.28 -33.53
C MET A 688 17.52 -25.12 -35.00
N LYS A 689 18.72 -24.58 -35.25
CA LYS A 689 19.26 -24.47 -36.62
C LYS A 689 19.49 -25.85 -37.22
N ALA A 690 20.11 -26.77 -36.49
CA ALA A 690 20.30 -28.15 -36.93
C ALA A 690 18.98 -28.87 -37.23
N ALA A 691 17.92 -28.59 -36.46
CA ALA A 691 16.59 -29.12 -36.74
C ALA A 691 15.90 -28.50 -37.97
N LYS A 692 16.23 -27.24 -38.31
CA LYS A 692 15.81 -26.62 -39.58
C LYS A 692 16.55 -27.21 -40.77
N ASP A 693 17.85 -27.47 -40.59
CA ASP A 693 18.75 -28.05 -41.60
C ASP A 693 18.56 -29.56 -41.79
N GLY A 694 17.65 -30.19 -41.04
CA GLY A 694 17.33 -31.63 -41.15
C GLY A 694 18.35 -32.56 -40.50
N LYS A 695 19.34 -32.03 -39.76
CA LYS A 695 20.38 -32.81 -39.07
C LYS A 695 19.90 -33.42 -37.75
N VAL A 696 18.89 -32.82 -37.14
CA VAL A 696 18.30 -33.26 -35.87
C VAL A 696 16.77 -33.27 -36.02
N ALA A 697 16.09 -34.20 -35.36
CA ALA A 697 14.64 -34.25 -35.35
C ALA A 697 14.04 -32.95 -34.76
N ARG A 698 12.97 -32.45 -35.39
CA ARG A 698 12.24 -31.25 -34.93
C ARG A 698 11.44 -31.48 -33.65
N LYS A 699 11.00 -32.71 -33.42
CA LYS A 699 10.23 -33.17 -32.26
C LYS A 699 10.86 -34.46 -31.73
N GLY A 700 10.61 -34.79 -30.47
CA GLY A 700 11.15 -35.98 -29.81
C GLY A 700 11.72 -35.66 -28.44
N LEU A 701 12.16 -36.70 -27.74
CA LEU A 701 12.81 -36.57 -26.44
C LEU A 701 14.10 -35.73 -26.59
N LEU A 702 14.39 -34.92 -25.59
CA LEU A 702 15.58 -34.07 -25.63
C LEU A 702 16.86 -34.90 -25.77
N HIS A 703 16.96 -36.00 -25.02
CA HIS A 703 18.13 -36.88 -25.04
C HIS A 703 18.45 -37.39 -26.45
N ASP A 704 17.46 -37.92 -27.17
CA ASP A 704 17.62 -38.42 -28.53
C ASP A 704 18.08 -37.32 -29.50
N ARG A 705 17.55 -36.10 -29.32
CA ARG A 705 17.90 -34.95 -30.16
C ARG A 705 19.33 -34.46 -29.88
N LEU A 706 19.78 -34.53 -28.63
CA LEU A 706 21.16 -34.21 -28.26
C LEU A 706 22.13 -35.25 -28.81
N GLN A 707 21.77 -36.53 -28.77
CA GLN A 707 22.56 -37.61 -29.38
C GLN A 707 22.70 -37.41 -30.90
N GLN A 708 21.60 -37.10 -31.61
CA GLN A 708 21.66 -36.76 -33.04
C GLN A 708 22.53 -35.53 -33.32
N ALA A 709 22.45 -34.51 -32.45
CA ALA A 709 23.28 -33.32 -32.57
C ALA A 709 24.77 -33.62 -32.36
N PHE A 710 25.10 -34.54 -31.45
CA PHE A 710 26.46 -35.03 -31.23
C PHE A 710 26.99 -35.75 -32.47
N GLU A 711 26.24 -36.74 -32.97
CA GLU A 711 26.60 -37.53 -34.15
C GLU A 711 26.75 -36.67 -35.42
N ALA A 712 25.94 -35.62 -35.54
CA ALA A 712 26.01 -34.66 -36.64
C ALA A 712 27.10 -33.58 -36.46
N GLY A 713 27.91 -33.63 -35.39
CA GLY A 713 28.96 -32.66 -35.08
C GLY A 713 28.44 -31.25 -34.80
N VAL A 714 27.18 -31.12 -34.39
CA VAL A 714 26.54 -29.83 -34.09
C VAL A 714 26.85 -29.38 -32.66
N LEU A 715 26.91 -30.33 -31.73
CA LEU A 715 27.20 -30.11 -30.31
C LEU A 715 28.33 -31.03 -29.85
N THR A 716 29.12 -30.53 -28.92
CA THR A 716 30.13 -31.30 -28.17
C THR A 716 29.52 -32.00 -26.95
N GLU A 717 30.20 -32.99 -26.39
CA GLU A 717 29.79 -33.66 -25.15
C GLU A 717 29.62 -32.67 -23.98
N GLN A 718 30.54 -31.72 -23.83
CA GLN A 718 30.45 -30.67 -22.81
C GLN A 718 29.21 -29.77 -22.99
N GLU A 719 28.84 -29.42 -24.24
CA GLU A 719 27.64 -28.63 -24.52
C GLU A 719 26.35 -29.43 -24.23
N ILE A 720 26.38 -30.75 -24.43
CA ILE A 720 25.28 -31.65 -24.09
C ILE A 720 25.10 -31.70 -22.57
N ASP A 721 26.18 -31.84 -21.81
CA ASP A 721 26.16 -31.83 -20.35
C ASP A 721 25.59 -30.52 -19.80
N GLN A 722 25.98 -29.39 -20.38
CA GLN A 722 25.44 -28.07 -20.04
C GLN A 722 23.93 -27.99 -20.28
N ILE A 723 23.45 -28.47 -21.45
CA ILE A 723 22.01 -28.50 -21.74
C ILE A 723 21.27 -29.40 -20.76
N MET A 724 21.80 -30.60 -20.48
CA MET A 724 21.16 -31.56 -19.58
C MET A 724 21.10 -31.04 -18.14
N ALA A 725 22.15 -30.35 -17.67
CA ALA A 725 22.16 -29.72 -16.35
C ALA A 725 21.10 -28.61 -16.23
N ALA A 726 21.00 -27.73 -17.23
CA ALA A 726 19.98 -26.69 -17.28
C ALA A 726 18.56 -27.28 -17.39
N ASP A 727 18.37 -28.32 -18.21
CA ASP A 727 17.10 -29.02 -18.38
C ASP A 727 16.62 -29.66 -17.08
N LYS A 728 17.54 -30.25 -16.30
CA LYS A 728 17.24 -30.83 -14.99
C LYS A 728 16.70 -29.79 -14.01
N LEU A 729 17.34 -28.62 -13.94
CA LEU A 729 16.86 -27.51 -13.11
C LEU A 729 15.50 -27.00 -13.59
N ARG A 730 15.36 -26.79 -14.90
CA ARG A 730 14.10 -26.38 -15.52
C ARG A 730 12.98 -27.37 -15.20
N TYR A 731 13.24 -28.67 -15.35
CA TYR A 731 12.26 -29.72 -15.10
C TYR A 731 11.83 -29.72 -13.63
N LYS A 732 12.76 -29.59 -12.68
CA LYS A 732 12.46 -29.45 -11.24
C LYS A 732 11.60 -28.20 -11.00
N ALA A 733 11.99 -27.03 -11.52
CA ALA A 733 11.30 -25.76 -11.28
C ALA A 733 9.85 -25.69 -11.80
N ILE A 734 9.55 -26.38 -12.91
CA ILE A 734 8.19 -26.42 -13.48
C ILE A 734 7.31 -27.52 -12.87
N GLN A 735 7.82 -28.36 -11.96
CA GLN A 735 6.99 -29.30 -11.23
C GLN A 735 6.07 -28.59 -10.24
N VAL A 736 5.08 -29.35 -9.79
CA VAL A 736 4.21 -29.05 -8.65
C VAL A 736 4.39 -30.13 -7.61
N ASP A 737 4.04 -29.82 -6.37
CA ASP A 737 4.08 -30.80 -5.31
C ASP A 737 3.08 -31.93 -5.51
N HIS A 738 3.45 -33.12 -5.08
CA HIS A 738 2.53 -34.24 -4.95
C HIS A 738 2.65 -34.86 -3.57
N PHE A 739 1.52 -35.30 -3.04
CA PHE A 739 1.40 -35.74 -1.66
C PHE A 739 1.01 -37.22 -1.59
N SER A 740 1.06 -37.80 -0.38
CA SER A 740 0.31 -39.03 -0.08
C SER A 740 -1.19 -38.83 -0.32
N HIS A 741 -1.94 -39.92 -0.47
CA HIS A 741 -3.38 -39.88 -0.78
C HIS A 741 -4.19 -39.07 0.25
N ASP A 742 -3.73 -39.05 1.49
CA ASP A 742 -4.29 -38.36 2.65
C ASP A 742 -3.64 -36.99 2.92
N PHE A 743 -2.73 -36.52 2.06
CA PHE A 743 -1.96 -35.27 2.20
C PHE A 743 -1.03 -35.17 3.42
N SER A 744 -0.79 -36.25 4.16
CA SER A 744 0.08 -36.24 5.34
C SER A 744 1.57 -36.12 5.04
N GLU A 745 2.01 -36.50 3.83
CA GLU A 745 3.42 -36.48 3.42
C GLU A 745 3.62 -35.79 2.06
N VAL A 746 4.59 -34.88 1.97
CA VAL A 746 5.09 -34.37 0.69
C VAL A 746 5.98 -35.43 0.04
N ARG A 747 5.61 -35.89 -1.16
CA ARG A 747 6.32 -36.97 -1.90
C ARG A 747 7.21 -36.45 -3.03
N THR A 748 7.17 -35.15 -3.30
CA THR A 748 7.95 -34.46 -4.35
C THR A 748 9.45 -34.74 -4.27
N HIS A 749 10.00 -34.81 -3.07
CA HIS A 749 11.44 -35.01 -2.81
C HIS A 749 11.80 -36.44 -2.39
N SER A 750 10.82 -37.34 -2.26
CA SER A 750 11.08 -38.73 -1.90
C SER A 750 11.81 -39.43 -3.05
N PRO A 751 12.96 -40.09 -2.80
CA PRO A 751 13.61 -40.92 -3.80
C PRO A 751 12.73 -42.15 -4.06
N LYS A 752 11.77 -42.04 -4.97
CA LYS A 752 11.10 -43.24 -5.48
C LYS A 752 12.12 -44.05 -6.25
N LYS A 753 12.27 -45.33 -5.87
CA LYS A 753 12.71 -46.38 -6.80
C LYS A 753 11.93 -46.16 -8.10
N SER A 754 12.66 -45.94 -9.19
CA SER A 754 12.14 -45.90 -10.55
C SER A 754 11.13 -47.04 -10.73
N GLN A 755 9.85 -46.72 -10.63
CA GLN A 755 8.77 -47.54 -11.14
C GLN A 755 8.05 -46.69 -12.17
N LEU A 756 8.61 -46.82 -13.37
CA LEU A 756 7.95 -46.81 -14.65
C LEU A 756 7.52 -45.45 -15.21
N ASN A 757 8.28 -45.02 -16.22
CA ASN A 757 7.69 -44.90 -17.56
C ASN A 757 8.69 -45.42 -18.61
N PRO A 758 8.72 -46.73 -18.92
CA PRO A 758 9.19 -47.21 -20.20
C PRO A 758 7.99 -47.25 -21.16
N ALA A 759 8.07 -46.47 -22.23
CA ALA A 759 7.21 -46.52 -23.42
C ALA A 759 5.74 -46.06 -23.27
N ALA A 760 5.42 -44.96 -23.98
CA ALA A 760 4.32 -44.90 -24.95
C ALA A 760 4.59 -43.80 -25.97
#